data_AF-A0AB35KY52-F1
#
_entry.id   AF-A0AB35KY52-F1
#
_cell.length_a   1.000
_cell.length_b   1.000
_cell.length_c   1.000
_cell.angle_alpha   90.00
_cell.angle_beta   90.00
_cell.angle_gamma   90.00
#
_symmetry.space_group_name_H-M   'P 1'
#
loop_
_entity.id
_entity.type
_entity.pdbx_description
1 polymer ?
#
loop_
_entity_poly.entity_id
_entity_poly.type
_entity_poly.pdbx_seq_one_letter_code
_entity_poly.pdbx_strand_id
1 'polypeptide(L)'
;MALALIVALPFLGLFLPVLADRLGRSACAAAAAIAPVAALILLFNHQSAVFAGEVLRVKLEWLPHLGLNLSLRLDGLGFLFALLILGIGLLVILYARYYLAKTEPMGRFFAFLLLFMGAMLGVVLSENLLLMLMFWELTSLSSFLLIGFWGSRSEARKGARMALAITGGGGLALLAGILLIGHIAGSFELSQVLAAGYAIRAHELYPLALVLVLLGVFTKSAQFPFHFWLPHAMAAPTPVSAYLHSATMVKAGVFLLARLYPALAGSDWWFYMVSMTGLATLLVGAVMALFQHDLKGLLAYSTISHLGLITLLFGLDTQLAAVAAVFHIINHATFKASLFMAAGIIDHETGSRDMRRINGLWKYMPHTAVLAMVAASAMAGVPLLNGFLSKEMFFTETLHQHLLGGFNWVIPAAATLAGVFSVAYSLRFIHDVFFNGEPIDLPKYPPHEPPRYMKVPVEVLVFLCLLVGIVPAYTVAPLLAAAAASTLGGELPEYSLAIWHGFNLPLLMSFVALFGGIIVYTCRKPLFRWYEGLPNLDAKDAFDQVVRYMTRLSVRITVLLESGSQQRYLAWMLGSALTLMVIALSPLEQLAGSVAMTPLDPMTVTGMLILMVTAVLTVVFHRRRLVALMILSAAGLMVALAFARFSAPDLALTQLSVEVVTIILLILTLYFMTDRTPAESSSLRGLRDLTLALGSGTMVAMLTYAVLTRPYQSISSFFLENSVSGGGGTNVVNVILVDFRGFDTLGEITVLAIAAIGIYALLYGLHLPHPSHDKNGRPWSTDAHPMILDMLSRAMLPMALLVSAFIFLRGHNLPGGGFIAGLITSVALILQYISHGVTWTQERLKFSYHATAGWGVLIAGLTGLGSWAFGSPFLTSAFGHFHIPLIGEIELATAILFDLGVFLAVVGATLLILSNIGHVSQDESCKEVI
;
A
#
# COMPACT_ATOMS: atom_id res chain seq x y z
N MET A 1 27.97 19.96 10.38
CA MET A 1 26.93 19.95 11.43
C MET A 1 25.91 21.09 11.31
N ALA A 2 26.33 22.36 11.12
CA ALA A 2 25.40 23.50 11.03
C ALA A 2 24.28 23.35 9.97
N LEU A 3 24.62 22.82 8.79
CA LEU A 3 23.67 22.58 7.69
C LEU A 3 22.54 21.58 8.06
N ALA A 4 22.88 20.54 8.82
CA ALA A 4 21.89 19.59 9.33
C ALA A 4 20.97 20.22 10.39
N LEU A 5 21.50 21.14 11.20
CA LEU A 5 20.69 21.87 12.19
C LEU A 5 19.66 22.79 11.53
N ILE A 6 19.97 23.42 10.39
CA ILE A 6 18.99 24.25 9.66
C ILE A 6 17.73 23.44 9.33
N VAL A 7 17.89 22.19 8.89
CA VAL A 7 16.77 21.28 8.59
C VAL A 7 16.15 20.71 9.87
N ALA A 8 16.96 20.32 10.86
CA ALA A 8 16.48 19.67 12.08
C ALA A 8 15.73 20.60 13.04
N LEU A 9 16.10 21.89 13.09
CA LEU A 9 15.55 22.84 14.06
C LEU A 9 14.01 22.96 13.99
N PRO A 10 13.36 23.12 12.82
CA PRO A 10 11.90 23.11 12.76
C PRO A 10 11.26 21.80 13.24
N PHE A 11 11.89 20.64 12.99
CA PHE A 11 11.38 19.35 13.49
C PHE A 11 11.51 19.24 15.01
N LEU A 12 12.64 19.65 15.58
CA LEU A 12 12.86 19.67 17.02
C LEU A 12 11.94 20.70 17.72
N GLY A 13 11.68 21.83 17.04
CA GLY A 13 10.81 22.90 17.52
C GLY A 13 9.33 22.57 17.51
N LEU A 14 8.90 21.44 16.92
CA LEU A 14 7.50 21.03 16.79
C LEU A 14 6.75 20.99 18.13
N PHE A 15 7.44 20.54 19.19
CA PHE A 15 6.83 20.34 20.51
C PHE A 15 6.67 21.63 21.31
N LEU A 16 7.49 22.65 21.02
CA LEU A 16 7.49 23.92 21.75
C LEU A 16 6.14 24.65 21.69
N PRO A 17 5.50 24.88 20.52
CA PRO A 17 4.21 25.54 20.48
C PRO A 17 3.08 24.71 21.12
N VAL A 18 3.17 23.38 21.10
CA VAL A 18 2.18 22.50 21.75
C VAL A 18 2.24 22.65 23.27
N LEU A 19 3.44 22.71 23.85
CA LEU A 19 3.64 22.93 25.28
C LEU A 19 3.27 24.37 25.69
N ALA A 20 3.62 25.34 24.85
CA ALA A 20 3.36 26.76 25.11
C ALA A 20 1.90 27.19 24.84
N ASP A 21 1.06 26.31 24.29
CA ASP A 21 -0.35 26.62 23.99
C ASP A 21 -1.12 27.06 25.25
N ARG A 22 -0.78 26.47 26.41
CA ARG A 22 -1.36 26.81 27.72
C ARG A 22 -0.89 28.17 28.27
N LEU A 23 0.25 28.67 27.80
CA LEU A 23 0.84 29.95 28.23
C LEU A 23 0.27 31.15 27.46
N GLY A 24 -0.67 30.90 26.55
CA GLY A 24 -1.36 31.91 25.75
C GLY A 24 -0.77 32.10 24.36
N ARG A 25 -1.57 32.75 23.49
CA ARG A 25 -1.29 32.86 22.05
C ARG A 25 0.08 33.46 21.73
N SER A 26 0.51 34.50 22.46
CA SER A 26 1.79 35.19 22.18
C SER A 26 2.98 34.33 22.55
N ALA A 27 2.92 33.64 23.69
CA ALA A 27 3.96 32.68 24.08
C ALA A 27 4.02 31.51 23.09
N CYS A 28 2.87 31.00 22.65
CA CYS A 28 2.79 29.95 21.63
C CYS A 28 3.42 30.36 20.29
N ALA A 29 3.12 31.57 19.80
CA ALA A 29 3.72 32.10 18.57
C ALA A 29 5.22 32.40 18.72
N ALA A 30 5.65 32.94 19.87
CA ALA A 30 7.07 33.16 20.15
C ALA A 30 7.83 31.83 20.20
N ALA A 31 7.27 30.82 20.88
CA ALA A 31 7.83 29.47 20.92
C ALA A 31 7.95 28.84 19.52
N ALA A 32 6.95 29.04 18.66
CA ALA A 32 7.00 28.60 17.27
C ALA A 32 8.10 29.32 16.45
N ALA A 33 8.39 30.58 16.76
CA ALA A 33 9.39 31.39 16.04
C ALA A 33 10.84 31.08 16.42
N ILE A 34 11.12 30.48 17.59
CA ILE A 34 12.49 30.20 18.06
C ILE A 34 13.28 29.36 17.04
N ALA A 35 12.72 28.22 16.62
CA ALA A 35 13.41 27.31 15.72
C ALA A 35 13.70 27.93 14.33
N PRO A 36 12.73 28.57 13.64
CA PRO A 36 13.00 29.25 12.38
C PRO A 36 13.94 30.45 12.50
N VAL A 37 13.91 31.22 13.60
CA VAL A 37 14.88 32.30 13.84
C VAL A 37 16.29 31.73 13.97
N ALA A 38 16.47 30.68 14.77
CA ALA A 38 17.77 30.03 14.93
C ALA A 38 18.29 29.46 13.60
N ALA A 39 17.43 28.81 12.82
CA ALA A 39 17.77 28.31 11.49
C ALA A 39 18.14 29.44 10.51
N LEU A 40 17.46 30.59 10.58
CA LEU A 40 17.73 31.75 9.74
C LEU A 40 19.09 32.40 10.09
N ILE A 41 19.42 32.51 11.37
CA ILE A 41 20.74 32.98 11.83
C ILE A 41 21.84 32.05 11.30
N LEU A 42 21.66 30.73 11.42
CA LEU A 42 22.60 29.76 10.89
C LEU A 42 22.74 29.85 9.37
N LEU A 43 21.65 30.11 8.64
CA LEU A 43 21.69 30.32 7.20
C LEU A 43 22.52 31.57 6.84
N PHE A 44 22.30 32.69 7.52
CA PHE A 44 23.05 33.93 7.28
C PHE A 44 24.54 33.80 7.58
N ASN A 45 24.94 32.97 8.53
CA ASN A 45 26.37 32.69 8.80
C ASN A 45 27.10 32.04 7.61
N HIS A 46 26.37 31.44 6.66
CA HIS A 46 26.93 30.83 5.46
C HIS A 46 26.79 31.74 4.21
N GLN A 47 26.25 32.94 4.34
CA GLN A 47 25.98 33.84 3.22
C GLN A 47 27.24 34.19 2.43
N SER A 48 28.35 34.52 3.10
CA SER A 48 29.59 34.94 2.43
C SER A 48 30.18 33.83 1.55
N ALA A 49 30.22 32.59 2.07
CA ALA A 49 30.69 31.42 1.33
C ALA A 49 29.82 31.15 0.09
N VAL A 50 28.49 31.15 0.25
CA VAL A 50 27.56 30.89 -0.86
C VAL A 50 27.64 31.98 -1.93
N PHE A 51 27.75 33.26 -1.53
CA PHE A 51 27.87 34.37 -2.49
C PHE A 51 29.24 34.42 -3.18
N ALA A 52 30.27 33.82 -2.58
CA ALA A 52 31.55 33.58 -3.24
C ALA A 52 31.51 32.40 -4.23
N GLY A 53 30.38 31.70 -4.35
CA GLY A 53 30.21 30.56 -5.25
C GLY A 53 30.56 29.21 -4.62
N GLU A 54 30.85 29.15 -3.32
CA GLU A 54 31.15 27.89 -2.64
C GLU A 54 29.87 27.05 -2.44
N VAL A 55 30.00 25.74 -2.67
CA VAL A 55 28.93 24.76 -2.42
C VAL A 55 29.26 23.97 -1.17
N LEU A 56 28.55 24.26 -0.08
CA LEU A 56 28.75 23.56 1.19
C LEU A 56 28.02 22.22 1.16
N ARG A 57 28.72 21.13 1.51
CA ARG A 57 28.14 19.78 1.53
C ARG A 57 28.44 19.09 2.86
N VAL A 58 27.47 18.31 3.32
CA VAL A 58 27.62 17.41 4.48
C VAL A 58 27.08 16.06 4.06
N LYS A 59 27.86 15.01 4.23
CA LYS A 59 27.46 13.64 3.94
C LYS A 59 27.58 12.79 5.20
N LEU A 60 26.50 12.09 5.55
CA LEU A 60 26.48 11.06 6.57
C LEU A 60 25.86 9.81 5.96
N GLU A 61 26.56 8.68 6.08
CA GLU A 61 26.05 7.41 5.56
C GLU A 61 24.86 6.95 6.40
N TRP A 62 23.79 6.51 5.73
CA TRP A 62 22.58 6.03 6.41
C TRP A 62 22.21 4.62 5.97
N LEU A 63 21.91 4.43 4.68
CA LEU A 63 21.58 3.14 4.07
C LEU A 63 22.38 2.98 2.76
N PRO A 64 23.69 2.70 2.85
CA PRO A 64 24.60 2.73 1.70
C PRO A 64 24.24 1.70 0.61
N HIS A 65 23.70 0.55 0.98
CA HIS A 65 23.25 -0.48 0.03
C HIS A 65 22.13 -0.02 -0.91
N LEU A 66 21.33 0.97 -0.47
CA LEU A 66 20.27 1.59 -1.28
C LEU A 66 20.76 2.87 -1.99
N GLY A 67 22.02 3.26 -1.79
CA GLY A 67 22.52 4.57 -2.20
C GLY A 67 21.85 5.75 -1.48
N LEU A 68 21.20 5.50 -0.33
CA LEU A 68 20.49 6.50 0.45
C LEU A 68 21.39 7.00 1.59
N ASN A 69 21.93 8.20 1.42
CA ASN A 69 22.74 8.88 2.43
C ASN A 69 21.99 10.09 2.97
N LEU A 70 22.27 10.46 4.22
CA LEU A 70 21.91 11.77 4.74
C LEU A 70 22.90 12.81 4.21
N SER A 71 22.79 13.11 2.92
CA SER A 71 23.60 14.12 2.23
C SER A 71 22.80 15.42 2.10
N LEU A 72 23.38 16.51 2.58
CA LEU A 72 22.83 17.86 2.48
C LEU A 72 23.79 18.79 1.73
N ARG A 73 23.24 19.74 0.98
CA ARG A 73 23.93 20.75 0.20
C ARG A 73 23.32 22.13 0.39
N LEU A 74 24.17 23.13 0.53
CA LEU A 74 23.80 24.54 0.46
C LEU A 74 24.62 25.22 -0.64
N ASP A 75 23.94 25.56 -1.73
CA ASP A 75 24.41 26.42 -2.81
C ASP A 75 23.48 27.64 -2.96
N GLY A 76 23.72 28.50 -3.95
CA GLY A 76 22.95 29.73 -4.12
C GLY A 76 21.45 29.49 -4.31
N LEU A 77 21.06 28.43 -5.04
CA LEU A 77 19.65 28.06 -5.21
C LEU A 77 19.05 27.56 -3.88
N GLY A 78 19.76 26.70 -3.15
CA GLY A 78 19.35 26.23 -1.83
C GLY A 78 19.22 27.37 -0.82
N PHE A 79 20.15 28.32 -0.83
CA PHE A 79 20.14 29.51 0.03
C PHE A 79 18.93 30.41 -0.26
N LEU A 80 18.65 30.69 -1.54
CA LEU A 80 17.48 31.46 -1.94
C LEU A 80 16.19 30.85 -1.39
N PHE A 81 15.97 29.55 -1.62
CA PHE A 81 14.75 28.90 -1.17
C PHE A 81 14.68 28.78 0.36
N ALA A 82 15.80 28.47 1.03
CA ALA A 82 15.84 28.44 2.49
C ALA A 82 15.49 29.82 3.10
N LEU A 83 15.98 30.90 2.50
CA LEU A 83 15.64 32.27 2.90
C LEU A 83 14.15 32.57 2.70
N LEU A 84 13.57 32.17 1.57
CA LEU A 84 12.13 32.36 1.32
C LEU A 84 11.28 31.55 2.32
N ILE A 85 11.65 30.29 2.58
CA ILE A 85 10.96 29.39 3.50
C ILE A 85 11.00 29.96 4.93
N LEU A 86 12.19 30.30 5.44
CA LEU A 86 12.36 30.80 6.81
C LEU A 86 11.82 32.22 6.98
N GLY A 87 12.17 33.13 6.06
CA GLY A 87 11.79 34.54 6.13
C GLY A 87 10.28 34.75 6.03
N ILE A 88 9.64 34.23 4.98
CA ILE A 88 8.18 34.32 4.84
C ILE A 88 7.49 33.47 5.91
N GLY A 89 8.08 32.34 6.32
CA GLY A 89 7.59 31.51 7.42
C GLY A 89 7.47 32.28 8.75
N LEU A 90 8.48 33.07 9.11
CA LEU A 90 8.45 33.93 10.31
C LEU A 90 7.37 35.01 10.22
N LEU A 91 7.23 35.64 9.05
CA LEU A 91 6.16 36.62 8.80
C LEU A 91 4.77 35.98 8.89
N VAL A 92 4.62 34.75 8.39
CA VAL A 92 3.38 33.97 8.50
C VAL A 92 3.09 33.58 9.95
N ILE A 93 4.10 33.23 10.77
CA ILE A 93 3.91 32.93 12.20
C ILE A 93 3.37 34.17 12.93
N LEU A 94 3.98 35.33 12.69
CA LEU A 94 3.52 36.60 13.24
C LEU A 94 2.09 36.93 12.79
N TYR A 95 1.79 36.74 11.51
CA TYR A 95 0.45 36.95 10.95
C TYR A 95 -0.60 36.00 11.56
N ALA A 96 -0.29 34.69 11.63
CA ALA A 96 -1.17 33.65 12.15
C ALA A 96 -1.55 33.88 13.62
N ARG A 97 -0.62 34.44 14.40
CA ARG A 97 -0.86 34.82 15.79
C ARG A 97 -2.05 35.75 15.92
N TYR A 98 -2.28 36.69 15.00
CA TYR A 98 -3.41 37.62 15.06
C TYR A 98 -4.63 37.11 14.31
N TYR A 99 -4.43 36.35 13.23
CA TYR A 99 -5.51 35.78 12.41
C TYR A 99 -6.35 34.69 13.11
N LEU A 100 -5.74 33.76 13.85
CA LEU A 100 -6.46 32.65 14.48
C LEU A 100 -7.27 33.12 15.71
N ALA A 101 -8.47 32.57 15.91
CA ALA A 101 -9.29 32.87 17.09
C ALA A 101 -8.67 32.30 18.39
N LYS A 102 -9.10 32.81 19.55
CA LYS A 102 -8.62 32.34 20.87
C LYS A 102 -9.00 30.89 21.18
N THR A 103 -10.09 30.40 20.59
CA THR A 103 -10.65 29.06 20.81
C THR A 103 -10.05 28.00 19.89
N GLU A 104 -9.27 28.41 18.89
CA GLU A 104 -8.65 27.50 17.92
C GLU A 104 -7.35 26.92 18.48
N PRO A 105 -7.03 25.64 18.20
CA PRO A 105 -5.83 24.97 18.74
C PRO A 105 -4.56 25.46 18.03
N MET A 106 -4.00 26.57 18.51
CA MET A 106 -2.86 27.28 17.92
C MET A 106 -1.56 26.47 18.01
N GLY A 107 -1.33 25.76 19.13
CA GLY A 107 -0.18 24.87 19.28
C GLY A 107 -0.12 23.80 18.19
N ARG A 108 -1.26 23.16 17.88
CA ARG A 108 -1.40 22.19 16.79
C ARG A 108 -1.14 22.82 15.41
N PHE A 109 -1.67 24.03 15.20
CA PHE A 109 -1.44 24.76 13.95
C PHE A 109 0.05 25.02 13.69
N PHE A 110 0.75 25.56 14.69
CA PHE A 110 2.17 25.87 14.54
C PHE A 110 3.05 24.63 14.47
N ALA A 111 2.70 23.55 15.17
CA ALA A 111 3.35 22.26 14.99
C ALA A 111 3.27 21.80 13.53
N PHE A 112 2.09 21.78 12.91
CA PHE A 112 1.97 21.42 11.50
C PHE A 112 2.71 22.37 10.56
N LEU A 113 2.74 23.67 10.87
CA LEU A 113 3.49 24.67 10.10
C LEU A 113 5.01 24.42 10.17
N LEU A 114 5.55 24.11 11.36
CA LEU A 114 6.96 23.79 11.57
C LEU A 114 7.35 22.45 10.93
N LEU A 115 6.48 21.44 11.01
CA LEU A 115 6.67 20.17 10.32
C LEU A 115 6.82 20.39 8.81
N PHE A 116 5.91 21.18 8.23
CA PHE A 116 5.93 21.53 6.82
C PHE A 116 7.18 22.37 6.47
N MET A 117 7.58 23.30 7.34
CA MET A 117 8.79 24.10 7.16
C MET A 117 10.06 23.25 7.15
N GLY A 118 10.21 22.33 8.10
CA GLY A 118 11.34 21.39 8.14
C GLY A 118 11.37 20.50 6.91
N ALA A 119 10.21 19.99 6.47
CA ALA A 119 10.10 19.20 5.25
C ALA A 119 10.53 19.99 4.01
N MET A 120 10.09 21.25 3.86
CA MET A 120 10.49 22.10 2.75
C MET A 120 11.99 22.44 2.78
N LEU A 121 12.57 22.70 3.95
CA LEU A 121 14.03 22.87 4.09
C LEU A 121 14.78 21.60 3.70
N GLY A 122 14.26 20.45 4.10
CA GLY A 122 14.78 19.14 3.71
C GLY A 122 14.77 18.96 2.18
N VAL A 123 13.68 19.30 1.49
CA VAL A 123 13.62 19.24 0.02
C VAL A 123 14.72 20.11 -0.61
N VAL A 124 14.87 21.35 -0.16
CA VAL A 124 15.73 22.32 -0.86
C VAL A 124 17.22 22.18 -0.54
N LEU A 125 17.54 21.61 0.61
CA LEU A 125 18.91 21.36 1.07
C LEU A 125 19.37 19.91 0.89
N SER A 126 18.56 19.04 0.28
CA SER A 126 18.98 17.65 0.02
C SER A 126 19.99 17.58 -1.12
N GLU A 127 21.10 16.90 -0.86
CA GLU A 127 22.08 16.50 -1.88
C GLU A 127 21.78 15.10 -2.42
N ASN A 128 21.08 14.24 -1.68
CA ASN A 128 20.67 12.93 -2.17
C ASN A 128 19.21 12.97 -2.69
N LEU A 129 18.95 12.49 -3.91
CA LEU A 129 17.62 12.56 -4.53
C LEU A 129 16.57 11.68 -3.80
N LEU A 130 16.96 10.55 -3.22
CA LEU A 130 16.06 9.72 -2.43
C LEU A 130 15.70 10.41 -1.09
N LEU A 131 16.67 11.09 -0.47
CA LEU A 131 16.43 11.91 0.71
C LEU A 131 15.48 13.08 0.39
N MET A 132 15.70 13.76 -0.73
CA MET A 132 14.84 14.83 -1.23
C MET A 132 13.41 14.32 -1.42
N LEU A 133 13.22 13.12 -1.98
CA LEU A 133 11.91 12.50 -2.16
C LEU A 133 11.22 12.20 -0.81
N MET A 134 11.96 11.72 0.18
CA MET A 134 11.39 11.49 1.51
C MET A 134 10.84 12.80 2.11
N PHE A 135 11.60 13.90 1.99
CA PHE A 135 11.12 15.22 2.39
C PHE A 135 9.98 15.71 1.49
N TRP A 136 10.00 15.40 0.20
CA TRP A 136 8.93 15.73 -0.74
C TRP A 136 7.59 15.13 -0.31
N GLU A 137 7.57 13.86 0.07
CA GLU A 137 6.35 13.23 0.61
C GLU A 137 5.97 13.79 1.98
N LEU A 138 6.95 14.11 2.83
CA LEU A 138 6.68 14.76 4.10
C LEU A 138 6.01 16.14 3.91
N THR A 139 6.33 16.88 2.85
CA THR A 139 5.59 18.10 2.49
C THR A 139 4.17 17.79 2.03
N SER A 140 3.92 16.70 1.29
CA SER A 140 2.57 16.26 0.91
C SER A 140 1.72 15.96 2.15
N LEU A 141 2.25 15.16 3.08
CA LEU A 141 1.56 14.76 4.31
C LEU A 141 1.31 15.95 5.25
N SER A 142 2.30 16.80 5.46
CA SER A 142 2.13 17.99 6.31
C SER A 142 1.19 19.03 5.69
N SER A 143 1.20 19.20 4.36
CA SER A 143 0.22 20.06 3.68
C SER A 143 -1.21 19.51 3.78
N PHE A 144 -1.41 18.19 3.72
CA PHE A 144 -2.69 17.55 3.94
C PHE A 144 -3.26 17.88 5.33
N LEU A 145 -2.43 17.83 6.37
CA LEU A 145 -2.81 18.20 7.74
C LEU A 145 -3.16 19.69 7.87
N LEU A 146 -2.43 20.57 7.18
CA LEU A 146 -2.68 22.02 7.19
C LEU A 146 -3.94 22.40 6.41
N ILE A 147 -4.20 21.78 5.26
CA ILE A 147 -5.43 22.00 4.48
C ILE A 147 -6.65 21.46 5.25
N GLY A 148 -6.49 20.29 5.87
CA GLY A 148 -7.49 19.64 6.70
C GLY A 148 -7.64 20.19 8.12
N PHE A 149 -7.04 21.35 8.45
CA PHE A 149 -6.99 21.89 9.82
C PHE A 149 -8.39 22.00 10.45
N TRP A 150 -9.38 22.49 9.71
CA TRP A 150 -10.79 22.50 10.11
C TRP A 150 -11.50 21.21 9.70
N GLY A 151 -11.07 20.09 10.28
CA GLY A 151 -11.55 18.74 9.93
C GLY A 151 -13.06 18.53 10.07
N SER A 152 -13.78 19.39 10.79
CA SER A 152 -15.26 19.35 10.88
C SER A 152 -15.93 19.78 9.57
N ARG A 153 -15.30 20.63 8.76
CA ARG A 153 -15.84 21.13 7.48
C ARG A 153 -15.63 20.10 6.36
N SER A 154 -16.71 19.73 5.66
CA SER A 154 -16.67 18.78 4.54
C SER A 154 -15.73 19.24 3.43
N GLU A 155 -15.75 20.53 3.09
CA GLU A 155 -14.91 21.11 2.04
C GLU A 155 -13.42 21.04 2.38
N ALA A 156 -13.03 21.27 3.64
CA ALA A 156 -11.64 21.12 4.07
C ALA A 156 -11.15 19.67 3.94
N ARG A 157 -11.99 18.68 4.35
CA ARG A 157 -11.66 17.25 4.20
C ARG A 157 -11.56 16.83 2.73
N LYS A 158 -12.48 17.29 1.87
CA LYS A 158 -12.47 16.98 0.43
C LYS A 158 -11.25 17.61 -0.25
N GLY A 159 -10.98 18.88 -0.01
CA GLY A 159 -9.81 19.59 -0.54
C GLY A 159 -8.49 18.94 -0.11
N ALA A 160 -8.36 18.58 1.16
CA ALA A 160 -7.16 17.89 1.66
C ALA A 160 -6.94 16.53 0.97
N ARG A 161 -7.97 15.68 0.89
CA ARG A 161 -7.86 14.35 0.23
C ARG A 161 -7.47 14.47 -1.24
N MET A 162 -8.07 15.42 -1.96
CA MET A 162 -7.77 15.64 -3.37
C MET A 162 -6.33 16.15 -3.55
N ALA A 163 -5.89 17.12 -2.75
CA ALA A 163 -4.52 17.61 -2.79
C ALA A 163 -3.51 16.47 -2.51
N LEU A 164 -3.76 15.62 -1.51
CA LEU A 164 -2.90 14.47 -1.21
C LEU A 164 -2.89 13.44 -2.35
N ALA A 165 -4.05 13.10 -2.92
CA ALA A 165 -4.13 12.13 -4.00
C ALA A 165 -3.34 12.58 -5.25
N ILE A 166 -3.49 13.85 -5.63
CA ILE A 166 -2.80 14.39 -6.81
C ILE A 166 -1.30 14.57 -6.55
N THR A 167 -0.92 15.18 -5.43
CA THR A 167 0.49 15.48 -5.15
C THR A 167 1.28 14.25 -4.70
N GLY A 168 0.66 13.33 -3.95
CA GLY A 168 1.24 12.04 -3.57
C GLY A 168 1.33 11.08 -4.76
N GLY A 169 0.31 11.03 -5.62
CA GLY A 169 0.37 10.26 -6.88
C GLY A 169 1.52 10.74 -7.79
N GLY A 170 1.68 12.05 -7.93
CA GLY A 170 2.81 12.63 -8.65
C GLY A 170 4.17 12.39 -7.98
N GLY A 171 4.21 12.39 -6.65
CA GLY A 171 5.42 12.05 -5.89
C GLY A 171 5.85 10.58 -6.04
N LEU A 172 4.89 9.65 -6.16
CA LEU A 172 5.18 8.26 -6.53
C LEU A 172 5.72 8.13 -7.96
N ALA A 173 5.21 8.93 -8.91
CA ALA A 173 5.79 9.00 -10.25
C ALA A 173 7.22 9.58 -10.20
N LEU A 174 7.46 10.61 -9.39
CA LEU A 174 8.79 11.18 -9.18
C LEU A 174 9.77 10.16 -8.60
N LEU A 175 9.34 9.29 -7.66
CA LEU A 175 10.16 8.19 -7.15
C LEU A 175 10.65 7.30 -8.30
N ALA A 176 9.74 6.86 -9.18
CA ALA A 176 10.12 6.04 -10.33
C ALA A 176 11.09 6.79 -11.26
N GLY A 177 10.87 8.09 -11.50
CA GLY A 177 11.78 8.94 -12.27
C GLY A 177 13.18 9.06 -11.66
N ILE A 178 13.27 9.26 -10.34
CA ILE A 178 14.55 9.33 -9.60
C ILE A 178 15.28 8.00 -9.65
N LEU A 179 14.58 6.86 -9.51
CA LEU A 179 15.18 5.53 -9.62
C LEU A 179 15.80 5.30 -11.01
N LEU A 180 15.12 5.72 -12.09
CA LEU A 180 15.66 5.65 -13.45
C LEU A 180 16.86 6.57 -13.63
N ILE A 181 16.79 7.82 -13.16
CA ILE A 181 17.92 8.76 -13.24
C ILE A 181 19.13 8.21 -12.47
N GLY A 182 18.92 7.68 -11.26
CA GLY A 182 19.98 7.09 -10.45
C GLY A 182 20.59 5.83 -11.08
N HIS A 183 19.77 5.02 -11.77
CA HIS A 183 20.26 3.88 -12.55
C HIS A 183 21.17 4.33 -13.70
N ILE A 184 20.79 5.37 -14.44
CA ILE A 184 21.58 5.89 -15.57
C ILE A 184 22.86 6.59 -15.08
N ALA A 185 22.76 7.40 -14.02
CA ALA A 185 23.88 8.15 -13.46
C ALA A 185 24.81 7.30 -12.58
N GLY A 186 24.38 6.10 -12.18
CA GLY A 186 25.10 5.22 -11.26
C GLY A 186 25.08 5.67 -9.79
N SER A 187 24.30 6.69 -9.44
CA SER A 187 24.27 7.30 -8.10
C SER A 187 23.03 8.16 -7.88
N PHE A 188 22.63 8.29 -6.61
CA PHE A 188 21.56 9.20 -6.17
C PHE A 188 22.08 10.51 -5.59
N GLU A 189 23.40 10.70 -5.52
CA GLU A 189 23.99 11.98 -5.12
C GLU A 189 23.85 12.99 -6.26
N LEU A 190 23.20 14.11 -5.97
CA LEU A 190 22.85 15.17 -6.91
C LEU A 190 24.07 15.68 -7.67
N SER A 191 25.22 15.88 -7.03
CA SER A 191 26.43 16.31 -7.74
C SER A 191 26.86 15.34 -8.84
N GLN A 192 26.68 14.04 -8.64
CA GLN A 192 26.98 13.02 -9.66
C GLN A 192 25.92 13.00 -10.76
N VAL A 193 24.64 13.13 -10.39
CA VAL A 193 23.52 13.23 -11.34
C VAL A 193 23.66 14.46 -12.25
N LEU A 194 23.99 15.62 -11.68
CA LEU A 194 24.18 16.86 -12.44
C LEU A 194 25.39 16.75 -13.39
N ALA A 195 26.48 16.12 -12.94
CA ALA A 195 27.65 15.86 -13.79
C ALA A 195 27.33 14.86 -14.93
N ALA A 196 26.41 13.91 -14.71
CA ALA A 196 25.98 12.92 -15.69
C ALA A 196 24.94 13.46 -16.70
N GLY A 197 24.67 14.76 -16.75
CA GLY A 197 23.60 15.34 -17.57
C GLY A 197 23.65 14.98 -19.07
N TYR A 198 24.83 14.87 -19.67
CA TYR A 198 24.94 14.39 -21.06
C TYR A 198 24.54 12.91 -21.18
N ALA A 199 25.05 12.03 -20.31
CA ALA A 199 24.73 10.61 -20.31
C ALA A 199 23.23 10.38 -20.09
N ILE A 200 22.60 11.15 -19.19
CA ILE A 200 21.15 11.08 -18.94
C ILE A 200 20.38 11.41 -20.20
N ARG A 201 20.68 12.52 -20.87
CA ARG A 201 19.95 12.98 -22.07
C ARG A 201 20.17 12.08 -23.30
N ALA A 202 21.33 11.43 -23.38
CA ALA A 202 21.66 10.51 -24.46
C ALA A 202 21.08 9.08 -24.28
N HIS A 203 20.58 8.74 -23.09
CA HIS A 203 20.11 7.40 -22.77
C HIS A 203 18.69 7.12 -23.31
N GLU A 204 18.42 5.88 -23.74
CA GLU A 204 17.11 5.49 -24.32
C GLU A 204 15.93 5.69 -23.36
N LEU A 205 16.16 5.51 -22.06
CA LEU A 205 15.15 5.71 -21.00
C LEU A 205 14.90 7.18 -20.65
N TYR A 206 15.62 8.14 -21.25
CA TYR A 206 15.47 9.57 -20.95
C TYR A 206 14.02 10.08 -21.09
N PRO A 207 13.26 9.80 -22.17
CA PRO A 207 11.90 10.32 -22.29
C PRO A 207 10.98 9.82 -21.17
N LEU A 208 11.12 8.54 -20.78
CA LEU A 208 10.34 7.96 -19.68
C LEU A 208 10.72 8.60 -18.34
N ALA A 209 12.02 8.72 -18.06
CA ALA A 209 12.50 9.37 -16.83
C ALA A 209 12.05 10.83 -16.74
N LEU A 210 12.12 11.57 -17.86
CA LEU A 210 11.66 12.94 -17.96
C LEU A 210 10.16 13.05 -17.66
N VAL A 211 9.31 12.24 -18.31
CA VAL A 211 7.86 12.25 -18.06
C VAL A 211 7.55 11.98 -16.59
N LEU A 212 8.19 10.98 -15.98
CA LEU A 212 7.97 10.62 -14.58
C LEU A 212 8.37 11.74 -13.61
N VAL A 213 9.52 12.39 -13.84
CA VAL A 213 9.95 13.56 -13.06
C VAL A 213 9.00 14.74 -13.26
N LEU A 214 8.61 15.02 -14.51
CA LEU A 214 7.70 16.12 -14.84
C LEU A 214 6.30 15.90 -14.26
N LEU A 215 5.80 14.67 -14.17
CA LEU A 215 4.55 14.38 -13.45
C LEU A 215 4.64 14.79 -11.97
N GLY A 216 5.76 14.50 -11.31
CA GLY A 216 6.02 14.99 -9.95
C GLY A 216 6.04 16.51 -9.86
N VAL A 217 6.79 17.16 -10.75
CA VAL A 217 6.88 18.62 -10.82
C VAL A 217 5.51 19.27 -11.04
N PHE A 218 4.79 18.84 -12.08
CA PHE A 218 3.55 19.44 -12.56
C PHE A 218 2.40 19.27 -11.57
N THR A 219 2.31 18.12 -10.92
CA THR A 219 1.31 17.90 -9.87
C THR A 219 1.54 18.80 -8.66
N LYS A 220 2.78 18.95 -8.19
CA LYS A 220 3.12 19.77 -7.00
C LYS A 220 3.04 21.27 -7.26
N SER A 221 3.36 21.71 -8.48
CA SER A 221 3.30 23.12 -8.90
C SER A 221 1.99 23.51 -9.57
N ALA A 222 0.96 22.66 -9.47
CA ALA A 222 -0.39 22.92 -9.98
C ALA A 222 -0.42 23.32 -11.47
N GLN A 223 0.37 22.64 -12.30
CA GLN A 223 0.36 22.82 -13.76
C GLN A 223 -0.84 22.12 -14.40
N PHE A 224 -1.19 22.49 -15.63
CA PHE A 224 -2.20 21.81 -16.42
C PHE A 224 -1.76 20.36 -16.73
N PRO A 225 -2.64 19.35 -16.61
CA PRO A 225 -4.06 19.41 -16.23
C PRO A 225 -4.32 19.29 -14.71
N PHE A 226 -3.28 19.20 -13.88
CA PHE A 226 -3.37 18.96 -12.42
C PHE A 226 -3.65 20.20 -11.55
N HIS A 227 -3.89 21.37 -12.14
CA HIS A 227 -4.04 22.64 -11.42
C HIS A 227 -5.22 22.72 -10.44
N PHE A 228 -6.25 21.89 -10.63
CA PHE A 228 -7.53 21.99 -9.93
C PHE A 228 -7.45 21.75 -8.42
N TRP A 229 -6.45 21.03 -7.89
CA TRP A 229 -6.37 20.82 -6.44
C TRP A 229 -6.10 22.13 -5.67
N LEU A 230 -5.42 23.10 -6.30
CA LEU A 230 -4.97 24.32 -5.64
C LEU A 230 -6.15 25.25 -5.26
N PRO A 231 -7.11 25.58 -6.15
CA PRO A 231 -8.30 26.35 -5.77
C PRO A 231 -9.09 25.73 -4.61
N HIS A 232 -9.24 24.40 -4.60
CA HIS A 232 -9.97 23.71 -3.53
C HIS A 232 -9.16 23.58 -2.22
N ALA A 233 -7.83 23.75 -2.26
CA ALA A 233 -7.00 23.86 -1.06
C ALA A 233 -7.22 25.19 -0.30
N MET A 234 -7.89 26.19 -0.90
CA MET A 234 -8.19 27.49 -0.27
C MET A 234 -9.18 27.42 0.90
N ALA A 235 -9.74 26.23 1.17
CA ALA A 235 -10.48 25.96 2.40
C ALA A 235 -9.61 26.09 3.67
N ALA A 236 -8.28 26.00 3.51
CA ALA A 236 -7.32 26.16 4.60
C ALA A 236 -7.35 27.58 5.25
N PRO A 237 -6.86 27.72 6.49
CA PRO A 237 -6.63 29.03 7.09
C PRO A 237 -5.72 29.90 6.22
N THR A 238 -5.98 31.21 6.13
CA THR A 238 -5.21 32.09 5.23
C THR A 238 -3.70 32.11 5.47
N PRO A 239 -3.18 32.01 6.72
CA PRO A 239 -1.74 31.91 6.92
C PRO A 239 -1.12 30.69 6.22
N VAL A 240 -1.85 29.56 6.14
CA VAL A 240 -1.44 28.38 5.37
C VAL A 240 -1.39 28.71 3.89
N SER A 241 -2.45 29.33 3.36
CA SER A 241 -2.50 29.71 1.94
C SER A 241 -1.36 30.66 1.55
N ALA A 242 -1.11 31.66 2.40
CA ALA A 242 0.00 32.60 2.21
C ALA A 242 1.35 31.89 2.18
N TYR A 243 1.56 30.88 3.01
CA TYR A 243 2.82 30.16 3.07
C TYR A 243 2.99 29.13 1.94
N LEU A 244 2.04 28.20 1.82
CA LEU A 244 2.09 27.07 0.88
C LEU A 244 2.04 27.53 -0.57
N HIS A 245 1.23 28.54 -0.87
CA HIS A 245 0.96 28.94 -2.25
C HIS A 245 1.79 30.15 -2.70
N SER A 246 2.47 30.84 -1.79
CA SER A 246 3.36 31.94 -2.17
C SER A 246 4.83 31.55 -2.14
N ALA A 247 5.30 30.82 -1.13
CA ALA A 247 6.75 30.68 -0.90
C ALA A 247 7.28 29.24 -1.00
N THR A 248 6.43 28.23 -0.81
CA THR A 248 6.91 26.90 -0.42
C THR A 248 6.37 25.75 -1.27
N MET A 249 5.19 25.19 -0.95
CA MET A 249 4.69 23.93 -1.52
C MET A 249 4.62 23.96 -3.04
N VAL A 250 3.93 24.96 -3.59
CA VAL A 250 3.76 25.09 -5.05
C VAL A 250 5.08 25.43 -5.76
N LYS A 251 6.04 25.93 -4.97
CA LYS A 251 7.39 26.28 -5.39
C LYS A 251 8.34 25.08 -5.38
N ALA A 252 7.99 23.98 -4.71
CA ALA A 252 8.80 22.76 -4.70
C ALA A 252 8.95 22.15 -6.10
N GLY A 253 7.88 22.17 -6.92
CA GLY A 253 7.94 21.71 -8.32
C GLY A 253 8.90 22.53 -9.16
N VAL A 254 8.77 23.87 -9.15
CA VAL A 254 9.67 24.74 -9.90
C VAL A 254 11.10 24.79 -9.33
N PHE A 255 11.26 24.57 -8.02
CA PHE A 255 12.58 24.32 -7.41
C PHE A 255 13.22 23.08 -8.03
N LEU A 256 12.48 21.98 -8.14
CA LEU A 256 13.00 20.75 -8.71
C LEU A 256 13.35 20.90 -10.20
N LEU A 257 12.55 21.65 -10.96
CA LEU A 257 12.90 22.03 -12.34
C LEU A 257 14.23 22.80 -12.38
N ALA A 258 14.37 23.84 -11.57
CA ALA A 258 15.61 24.62 -11.49
C ALA A 258 16.80 23.74 -11.05
N ARG A 259 16.57 22.85 -10.08
CA ARG A 259 17.59 21.99 -9.48
C ARG A 259 18.13 20.96 -10.46
N LEU A 260 17.26 20.36 -11.28
CA LEU A 260 17.63 19.36 -12.28
C LEU A 260 17.86 19.96 -13.68
N TYR A 261 17.74 21.29 -13.82
CA TYR A 261 17.93 21.99 -15.09
C TYR A 261 19.26 21.60 -15.78
N PRO A 262 20.43 21.57 -15.10
CA PRO A 262 21.68 21.18 -15.76
C PRO A 262 21.70 19.73 -16.30
N ALA A 263 20.92 18.83 -15.69
CA ALA A 263 20.90 17.41 -16.06
C ALA A 263 19.85 17.09 -17.13
N LEU A 264 18.69 17.76 -17.10
CA LEU A 264 17.51 17.40 -17.90
C LEU A 264 17.18 18.41 -19.00
N ALA A 265 17.62 19.67 -18.92
CA ALA A 265 17.27 20.67 -19.92
C ALA A 265 18.09 20.53 -21.21
N GLY A 266 17.66 21.26 -22.26
CA GLY A 266 18.38 21.35 -23.54
C GLY A 266 18.06 20.26 -24.55
N SER A 267 17.01 19.47 -24.33
CA SER A 267 16.46 18.55 -25.35
C SER A 267 15.12 19.07 -25.89
N ASP A 268 14.74 18.67 -27.10
CA ASP A 268 13.42 19.00 -27.69
C ASP A 268 12.25 18.55 -26.81
N TRP A 269 12.37 17.34 -26.22
CA TRP A 269 11.37 16.83 -25.27
C TRP A 269 11.13 17.75 -24.07
N TRP A 270 12.20 18.27 -23.47
CA TRP A 270 12.13 19.24 -22.38
C TRP A 270 11.43 20.51 -22.84
N PHE A 271 11.86 21.07 -23.97
CA PHE A 271 11.25 22.26 -24.54
C PHE A 271 9.73 22.07 -24.71
N TYR A 272 9.28 21.04 -25.43
CA TYR A 272 7.86 20.86 -25.69
C TYR A 272 7.05 20.55 -24.43
N MET A 273 7.52 19.66 -23.56
CA MET A 273 6.76 19.26 -22.37
C MET A 273 6.68 20.37 -21.32
N VAL A 274 7.77 21.10 -21.09
CA VAL A 274 7.84 22.11 -20.03
C VAL A 274 7.27 23.44 -20.52
N SER A 275 7.66 23.92 -21.71
CA SER A 275 7.18 25.21 -22.23
C SER A 275 5.68 25.18 -22.54
N MET A 276 5.18 24.15 -23.23
CA MET A 276 3.77 24.10 -23.63
C MET A 276 2.85 23.88 -22.44
N THR A 277 3.25 23.03 -21.48
CA THR A 277 2.53 22.87 -20.22
C THR A 277 2.52 24.18 -19.42
N GLY A 278 3.66 24.87 -19.33
CA GLY A 278 3.76 26.17 -18.69
C GLY A 278 2.87 27.23 -19.34
N LEU A 279 2.86 27.29 -20.68
CA LEU A 279 2.04 28.22 -21.45
C LEU A 279 0.54 27.96 -21.29
N ALA A 280 0.13 26.69 -21.36
CA ALA A 280 -1.26 26.30 -21.12
C ALA A 280 -1.70 26.67 -19.69
N THR A 281 -0.84 26.39 -18.71
CA THR A 281 -1.10 26.74 -17.30
C THR A 281 -1.19 28.24 -17.09
N LEU A 282 -0.28 29.01 -17.70
CA LEU A 282 -0.25 30.47 -17.66
C LEU A 282 -1.57 31.06 -18.15
N LEU A 283 -2.05 30.62 -19.32
CA LEU A 283 -3.30 31.07 -19.94
C LEU A 283 -4.53 30.65 -19.14
N VAL A 284 -4.65 29.36 -18.81
CA VAL A 284 -5.79 28.83 -18.05
C VAL A 284 -5.89 29.53 -16.69
N GLY A 285 -4.76 29.67 -15.98
CA GLY A 285 -4.71 30.40 -14.71
C GLY A 285 -5.13 31.86 -14.84
N ALA A 286 -4.64 32.57 -15.86
CA ALA A 286 -4.94 33.99 -16.05
C ALA A 286 -6.41 34.23 -16.40
N VAL A 287 -6.97 33.42 -17.31
CA VAL A 287 -8.37 33.52 -17.73
C VAL A 287 -9.31 33.15 -16.57
N MET A 288 -9.07 32.01 -15.92
CA MET A 288 -9.94 31.54 -14.83
C MET A 288 -9.92 32.47 -13.61
N ALA A 289 -8.77 33.09 -13.30
CA ALA A 289 -8.67 34.08 -12.23
C ALA A 289 -9.64 35.26 -12.43
N LEU A 290 -9.85 35.70 -13.68
CA LEU A 290 -10.76 36.80 -13.98
C LEU A 290 -12.22 36.46 -13.66
N PHE A 291 -12.62 35.18 -13.66
CA PHE A 291 -14.02 34.77 -13.42
C PHE A 291 -14.29 34.33 -11.98
N GLN A 292 -13.28 34.24 -11.12
CA GLN A 292 -13.49 33.85 -9.72
C GLN A 292 -14.19 34.94 -8.90
N HIS A 293 -15.21 34.58 -8.11
CA HIS A 293 -15.87 35.52 -7.20
C HIS A 293 -15.29 35.49 -5.77
N ASP A 294 -14.62 34.41 -5.39
CA ASP A 294 -13.93 34.30 -4.12
C ASP A 294 -12.52 34.92 -4.21
N LEU A 295 -12.18 35.75 -3.22
CA LEU A 295 -10.91 36.47 -3.17
C LEU A 295 -9.70 35.53 -3.14
N LYS A 296 -9.76 34.43 -2.37
CA LYS A 296 -8.68 33.44 -2.33
C LYS A 296 -8.67 32.59 -3.60
N GLY A 297 -9.83 32.28 -4.16
CA GLY A 297 -9.97 31.59 -5.44
C GLY A 297 -9.26 32.34 -6.57
N LEU A 298 -9.47 33.66 -6.67
CA LEU A 298 -8.76 34.52 -7.62
C LEU A 298 -7.23 34.47 -7.38
N LEU A 299 -6.80 34.56 -6.12
CA LEU A 299 -5.39 34.47 -5.78
C LEU A 299 -4.78 33.09 -6.08
N ALA A 300 -5.55 32.00 -5.95
CA ALA A 300 -5.12 30.65 -6.32
C ALA A 300 -4.89 30.53 -7.83
N TYR A 301 -5.82 30.98 -8.67
CA TYR A 301 -5.65 30.93 -10.13
C TYR A 301 -4.57 31.89 -10.63
N SER A 302 -4.40 33.06 -10.00
CA SER A 302 -3.26 33.93 -10.29
C SER A 302 -1.92 33.30 -9.88
N THR A 303 -1.90 32.46 -8.84
CA THR A 303 -0.71 31.66 -8.46
C THR A 303 -0.41 30.60 -9.53
N ILE A 304 -1.43 29.87 -10.00
CA ILE A 304 -1.31 28.91 -11.11
C ILE A 304 -0.72 29.59 -12.34
N SER A 305 -1.25 30.77 -12.69
CA SER A 305 -0.78 31.57 -13.83
C SER A 305 0.72 31.92 -13.72
N HIS A 306 1.16 32.41 -12.55
CA HIS A 306 2.56 32.81 -12.33
C HIS A 306 3.51 31.62 -12.24
N LEU A 307 3.07 30.46 -11.73
CA LEU A 307 3.85 29.23 -11.80
C LEU A 307 3.93 28.68 -13.22
N GLY A 308 2.88 28.84 -14.03
CA GLY A 308 2.90 28.58 -15.45
C GLY A 308 3.92 29.45 -16.19
N LEU A 309 4.02 30.74 -15.83
CA LEU A 309 5.07 31.65 -16.33
C LEU A 309 6.47 31.13 -15.99
N ILE A 310 6.73 30.80 -14.72
CA ILE A 310 8.04 30.28 -14.28
C ILE A 310 8.38 28.97 -15.01
N THR A 311 7.40 28.08 -15.14
CA THR A 311 7.58 26.79 -15.84
C THR A 311 7.87 27.02 -17.32
N LEU A 312 7.13 27.92 -17.97
CA LEU A 312 7.38 28.30 -19.36
C LEU A 312 8.81 28.81 -19.54
N LEU A 313 9.28 29.72 -18.67
CA LEU A 313 10.65 30.23 -18.73
C LEU A 313 11.71 29.13 -18.59
N PHE A 314 11.56 28.18 -17.66
CA PHE A 314 12.48 27.03 -17.60
C PHE A 314 12.37 26.10 -18.82
N GLY A 315 11.24 26.12 -19.53
CA GLY A 315 11.06 25.37 -20.76
C GLY A 315 11.70 26.01 -21.99
N LEU A 316 12.01 27.31 -21.97
CA LEU A 316 12.64 28.00 -23.10
C LEU A 316 14.10 27.57 -23.29
N ASP A 317 14.59 27.70 -24.51
CA ASP A 317 15.91 27.27 -24.99
C ASP A 317 17.06 28.25 -24.66
N THR A 318 16.78 29.32 -23.92
CA THR A 318 17.76 30.35 -23.55
C THR A 318 18.16 30.27 -22.08
N GLN A 319 19.44 30.53 -21.79
CA GLN A 319 19.95 30.58 -20.41
C GLN A 319 19.38 31.79 -19.63
N LEU A 320 19.15 32.91 -20.31
CA LEU A 320 18.54 34.10 -19.73
C LEU A 320 17.10 33.86 -19.26
N ALA A 321 16.35 32.95 -19.90
CA ALA A 321 15.04 32.53 -19.42
C ALA A 321 15.10 31.86 -18.05
N ALA A 322 16.11 31.03 -17.79
CA ALA A 322 16.31 30.44 -16.46
C ALA A 322 16.63 31.52 -15.40
N VAL A 323 17.43 32.54 -15.73
CA VAL A 323 17.69 33.69 -14.85
C VAL A 323 16.40 34.46 -14.57
N ALA A 324 15.61 34.74 -15.61
CA ALA A 324 14.31 35.40 -15.48
C ALA A 324 13.32 34.58 -14.63
N ALA A 325 13.35 33.25 -14.73
CA ALA A 325 12.51 32.35 -13.94
C ALA A 325 12.85 32.44 -12.44
N VAL A 326 14.14 32.39 -12.09
CA VAL A 326 14.62 32.54 -10.72
C VAL A 326 14.25 33.93 -10.17
N PHE A 327 14.40 34.98 -10.98
CA PHE A 327 13.97 36.32 -10.58
C PHE A 327 12.46 36.41 -10.36
N HIS A 328 11.65 35.79 -11.23
CA HIS A 328 10.19 35.75 -11.04
C HIS A 328 9.78 34.95 -9.81
N ILE A 329 10.50 33.88 -9.44
CA ILE A 329 10.26 33.12 -8.21
C ILE A 329 10.34 34.02 -6.98
N ILE A 330 11.38 34.88 -6.91
CA ILE A 330 11.59 35.85 -5.82
C ILE A 330 10.41 36.84 -5.78
N ASN A 331 10.13 37.48 -6.91
CA ASN A 331 9.08 38.49 -7.00
C ASN A 331 7.70 37.92 -6.68
N HIS A 332 7.37 36.77 -7.25
CA HIS A 332 6.11 36.09 -6.98
C HIS A 332 5.96 35.73 -5.50
N ALA A 333 7.03 35.32 -4.82
CA ALA A 333 6.95 35.03 -3.39
C ALA A 333 6.59 36.27 -2.56
N THR A 334 7.15 37.44 -2.88
CA THR A 334 6.95 38.67 -2.10
C THR A 334 5.54 39.23 -2.27
N PHE A 335 5.11 39.52 -3.50
CA PHE A 335 3.78 40.12 -3.72
C PHE A 335 2.62 39.15 -3.48
N LYS A 336 2.81 37.84 -3.67
CA LYS A 336 1.72 36.88 -3.44
C LYS A 336 1.48 36.62 -1.95
N ALA A 337 2.54 36.54 -1.16
CA ALA A 337 2.42 36.39 0.29
C ALA A 337 1.70 37.60 0.90
N SER A 338 2.03 38.83 0.47
CA SER A 338 1.34 40.04 0.92
C SER A 338 -0.13 40.06 0.50
N LEU A 339 -0.46 39.64 -0.73
CA LEU A 339 -1.84 39.58 -1.22
C LEU A 339 -2.69 38.55 -0.46
N PHE A 340 -2.18 37.36 -0.17
CA PHE A 340 -2.92 36.38 0.62
C PHE A 340 -3.13 36.87 2.06
N MET A 341 -2.13 37.49 2.68
CA MET A 341 -2.29 38.09 4.02
C MET A 341 -3.29 39.24 4.00
N ALA A 342 -3.27 40.12 3.00
CA ALA A 342 -4.26 41.19 2.83
C ALA A 342 -5.68 40.64 2.62
N ALA A 343 -5.84 39.61 1.77
CA ALA A 343 -7.11 38.92 1.60
C ALA A 343 -7.60 38.27 2.90
N GLY A 344 -6.68 37.76 3.72
CA GLY A 344 -7.01 37.22 5.04
C GLY A 344 -7.40 38.27 6.07
N ILE A 345 -6.81 39.47 6.01
CA ILE A 345 -7.25 40.63 6.80
C ILE A 345 -8.69 40.99 6.41
N ILE A 346 -8.98 41.12 5.11
CA ILE A 346 -10.32 41.44 4.61
C ILE A 346 -11.35 40.38 5.06
N ASP A 347 -11.02 39.09 4.89
CA ASP A 347 -11.84 37.97 5.37
C ASP A 347 -12.09 38.03 6.88
N HIS A 348 -11.05 38.34 7.66
CA HIS A 348 -11.14 38.41 9.11
C HIS A 348 -12.04 39.56 9.58
N GLU A 349 -11.92 40.74 8.96
CA GLU A 349 -12.63 41.96 9.39
C GLU A 349 -14.05 42.09 8.79
N THR A 350 -14.32 41.45 7.65
CA THR A 350 -15.65 41.48 7.01
C THR A 350 -16.47 40.21 7.25
N GLY A 351 -15.81 39.07 7.51
CA GLY A 351 -16.44 37.75 7.60
C GLY A 351 -16.84 37.14 6.26
N SER A 352 -16.48 37.76 5.13
CA SER A 352 -16.78 37.29 3.78
C SER A 352 -15.56 37.38 2.87
N ARG A 353 -15.52 36.51 1.86
CA ARG A 353 -14.49 36.49 0.80
C ARG A 353 -15.08 36.75 -0.59
N ASP A 354 -16.40 36.89 -0.68
CA ASP A 354 -17.11 37.07 -1.93
C ASP A 354 -17.00 38.52 -2.40
N MET A 355 -16.24 38.74 -3.47
CA MET A 355 -15.98 40.05 -4.08
C MET A 355 -17.24 40.79 -4.52
N ARG A 356 -18.39 40.11 -4.65
CA ARG A 356 -19.67 40.77 -4.96
C ARG A 356 -20.27 41.49 -3.74
N ARG A 357 -19.84 41.09 -2.54
CA ARG A 357 -20.31 41.62 -1.24
C ARG A 357 -19.32 42.57 -0.59
N ILE A 358 -18.02 42.27 -0.68
CA ILE A 358 -16.95 43.11 -0.12
C ILE A 358 -16.62 44.27 -1.05
N ASN A 359 -17.44 45.33 -1.05
CA ASN A 359 -17.20 46.53 -1.85
C ASN A 359 -16.82 47.74 -0.97
N GLY A 360 -16.23 48.78 -1.55
CA GLY A 360 -16.06 50.08 -0.90
C GLY A 360 -15.13 50.09 0.32
N LEU A 361 -14.26 49.08 0.47
CA LEU A 361 -13.44 48.91 1.68
C LEU A 361 -12.39 50.02 1.86
N TRP A 362 -12.09 50.83 0.83
CA TRP A 362 -11.18 51.97 0.96
C TRP A 362 -11.58 52.93 2.08
N LYS A 363 -12.89 53.17 2.28
CA LYS A 363 -13.41 54.06 3.33
C LYS A 363 -13.13 53.55 4.74
N TYR A 364 -13.05 52.24 4.91
CA TYR A 364 -12.99 51.57 6.22
C TYR A 364 -11.59 51.08 6.57
N MET A 365 -10.81 50.66 5.57
CA MET A 365 -9.49 50.05 5.73
C MET A 365 -8.47 50.64 4.74
N PRO A 366 -8.18 51.96 4.79
CA PRO A 366 -7.35 52.63 3.80
C PRO A 366 -5.89 52.13 3.79
N HIS A 367 -5.31 51.75 4.93
CA HIS A 367 -3.94 51.25 4.97
C HIS A 367 -3.86 49.87 4.33
N THR A 368 -4.79 48.98 4.68
CA THR A 368 -4.87 47.65 4.08
C THR A 368 -5.11 47.77 2.57
N ALA A 369 -5.95 48.72 2.15
CA ALA A 369 -6.20 48.98 0.74
C ALA A 369 -4.95 49.43 -0.01
N VAL A 370 -4.18 50.40 0.50
CA VAL A 370 -2.92 50.84 -0.12
C VAL A 370 -1.93 49.68 -0.27
N LEU A 371 -1.72 48.89 0.79
CA LEU A 371 -0.81 47.75 0.75
C LEU A 371 -1.25 46.69 -0.28
N ALA A 372 -2.53 46.37 -0.30
CA ALA A 372 -3.09 45.40 -1.24
C ALA A 372 -3.02 45.89 -2.69
N MET A 373 -3.27 47.19 -2.94
CA MET A 373 -3.15 47.80 -4.26
C MET A 373 -1.72 47.79 -4.77
N VAL A 374 -0.73 48.17 -3.95
CA VAL A 374 0.68 48.14 -4.36
C VAL A 374 1.11 46.70 -4.70
N ALA A 375 0.73 45.71 -3.88
CA ALA A 375 1.02 44.31 -4.18
C ALA A 375 0.29 43.78 -5.43
N ALA A 376 -0.95 44.20 -5.66
CA ALA A 376 -1.72 43.86 -6.86
C ALA A 376 -1.14 44.54 -8.12
N SER A 377 -0.66 45.77 -8.03
CA SER A 377 0.06 46.47 -9.09
C SER A 377 1.39 45.81 -9.42
N ALA A 378 2.11 45.31 -8.40
CA ALA A 378 3.31 44.50 -8.60
C ALA A 378 2.98 43.21 -9.37
N MET A 379 1.92 42.50 -8.96
CA MET A 379 1.42 41.31 -9.67
C MET A 379 0.99 41.63 -11.13
N ALA A 380 0.38 42.79 -11.37
CA ALA A 380 -0.03 43.26 -12.69
C ALA A 380 1.18 43.60 -13.59
N GLY A 381 2.31 43.98 -13.00
CA GLY A 381 3.51 44.42 -13.72
C GLY A 381 3.49 45.92 -14.04
N VAL A 382 3.03 46.75 -13.10
CA VAL A 382 3.08 48.21 -13.24
C VAL A 382 4.54 48.70 -13.11
N PRO A 383 5.00 49.65 -13.96
CA PRO A 383 6.36 50.19 -13.88
C PRO A 383 6.78 50.64 -12.48
N LEU A 384 8.09 50.56 -12.19
CA LEU A 384 8.73 50.84 -10.88
C LEU A 384 8.44 49.82 -9.76
N LEU A 385 7.62 48.80 -10.02
CA LEU A 385 7.43 47.67 -9.11
C LEU A 385 8.19 46.44 -9.60
N ASN A 386 8.58 45.57 -8.68
CA ASN A 386 9.39 44.38 -8.98
C ASN A 386 8.80 43.46 -10.06
N GLY A 387 7.47 43.35 -10.13
CA GLY A 387 6.82 42.51 -11.14
C GLY A 387 6.88 43.05 -12.58
N PHE A 388 7.14 44.35 -12.78
CA PHE A 388 7.37 44.90 -14.13
C PHE A 388 8.68 44.37 -14.71
N LEU A 389 9.78 44.50 -13.96
CA LEU A 389 11.12 44.04 -14.37
C LEU A 389 11.09 42.56 -14.78
N SER A 390 10.44 41.74 -13.97
CA SER A 390 10.37 40.30 -14.25
C SER A 390 9.46 39.94 -15.43
N LYS A 391 8.40 40.72 -15.70
CA LYS A 391 7.56 40.53 -16.89
C LYS A 391 8.23 41.03 -18.17
N GLU A 392 9.00 42.10 -18.10
CA GLU A 392 9.78 42.60 -19.24
C GLU A 392 10.85 41.58 -19.65
N MET A 393 11.57 41.00 -18.68
CA MET A 393 12.48 39.87 -18.94
C MET A 393 11.71 38.68 -19.53
N PHE A 394 10.55 38.34 -18.98
CA PHE A 394 9.72 37.25 -19.53
C PHE A 394 9.33 37.48 -21.00
N PHE A 395 8.83 38.66 -21.35
CA PHE A 395 8.49 38.97 -22.74
C PHE A 395 9.71 38.95 -23.65
N THR A 396 10.85 39.46 -23.18
CA THR A 396 12.12 39.42 -23.92
C THR A 396 12.50 37.98 -24.28
N GLU A 397 12.46 37.07 -23.31
CA GLU A 397 12.86 35.68 -23.55
C GLU A 397 11.87 34.92 -24.44
N THR A 398 10.57 35.24 -24.39
CA THR A 398 9.60 34.65 -25.33
C THR A 398 9.83 35.02 -26.80
N LEU A 399 10.55 36.12 -27.07
CA LEU A 399 10.89 36.56 -28.43
C LEU A 399 12.15 35.90 -29.00
N HIS A 400 13.03 35.38 -28.15
CA HIS A 400 14.33 34.81 -28.55
C HIS A 400 14.28 33.28 -28.77
N GLN A 401 13.10 32.68 -28.74
CA GLN A 401 12.91 31.25 -28.95
C GLN A 401 12.87 30.90 -30.46
N HIS A 402 13.49 29.78 -30.85
CA HIS A 402 13.62 29.41 -32.27
C HIS A 402 13.03 28.04 -32.66
N LEU A 403 12.78 27.15 -31.68
CA LEU A 403 12.33 25.76 -31.87
C LEU A 403 10.93 25.56 -32.48
N LEU A 404 10.09 26.60 -32.59
CA LEU A 404 8.73 26.48 -33.18
C LEU A 404 8.70 26.88 -34.67
N GLY A 405 9.86 27.23 -35.25
CA GLY A 405 9.98 27.64 -36.65
C GLY A 405 9.02 28.78 -37.00
N GLY A 406 8.14 28.56 -37.98
CA GLY A 406 7.15 29.57 -38.42
C GLY A 406 6.13 29.98 -37.35
N PHE A 407 6.01 29.22 -36.26
CA PHE A 407 5.08 29.49 -35.15
C PHE A 407 5.74 30.19 -33.94
N ASN A 408 6.97 30.71 -34.07
CA ASN A 408 7.67 31.40 -32.97
C ASN A 408 6.88 32.59 -32.39
N TRP A 409 5.93 33.17 -33.15
CA TRP A 409 5.06 34.26 -32.66
C TRP A 409 3.99 33.81 -31.65
N VAL A 410 3.69 32.50 -31.57
CA VAL A 410 2.59 31.96 -30.74
C VAL A 410 2.87 32.15 -29.25
N ILE A 411 4.08 31.81 -28.79
CA ILE A 411 4.47 31.97 -27.38
C ILE A 411 4.40 33.44 -26.93
N PRO A 412 5.04 34.42 -27.60
CA PRO A 412 4.97 35.82 -27.19
C PRO A 412 3.56 36.40 -27.30
N ALA A 413 2.76 36.02 -28.30
CA ALA A 413 1.37 36.44 -28.41
C ALA A 413 0.51 35.92 -27.25
N ALA A 414 0.62 34.62 -26.93
CA ALA A 414 -0.08 34.00 -25.82
C ALA A 414 0.41 34.52 -24.45
N ALA A 415 1.71 34.77 -24.30
CA ALA A 415 2.28 35.43 -23.13
C ALA A 415 1.70 36.84 -22.94
N THR A 416 1.59 37.62 -24.01
CA THR A 416 0.97 38.96 -23.99
C THR A 416 -0.51 38.88 -23.61
N LEU A 417 -1.25 37.92 -24.17
CA LEU A 417 -2.65 37.67 -23.81
C LEU A 417 -2.81 37.29 -22.33
N ALA A 418 -1.95 36.42 -21.80
CA ALA A 418 -1.93 36.12 -20.37
C ALA A 418 -1.60 37.36 -19.53
N GLY A 419 -0.70 38.23 -20.02
CA GLY A 419 -0.42 39.55 -19.44
C GLY A 419 -1.66 40.45 -19.37
N VAL A 420 -2.43 40.52 -20.46
CA VAL A 420 -3.72 41.24 -20.54
C VAL A 420 -4.68 40.75 -19.45
N PHE A 421 -4.90 39.44 -19.36
CA PHE A 421 -5.76 38.87 -18.31
C PHE A 421 -5.18 39.09 -16.90
N SER A 422 -3.85 39.08 -16.76
CA SER A 422 -3.17 39.36 -15.50
C SER A 422 -3.45 40.77 -14.98
N VAL A 423 -3.40 41.76 -15.86
CA VAL A 423 -3.79 43.13 -15.54
C VAL A 423 -5.29 43.20 -15.24
N ALA A 424 -6.14 42.55 -16.05
CA ALA A 424 -7.59 42.58 -15.87
C ALA A 424 -8.05 42.02 -14.51
N TYR A 425 -7.56 40.85 -14.09
CA TYR A 425 -7.94 40.29 -12.78
C TYR A 425 -7.32 41.07 -11.61
N SER A 426 -6.14 41.68 -11.80
CA SER A 426 -5.51 42.52 -10.76
C SER A 426 -6.29 43.82 -10.57
N LEU A 427 -6.72 44.44 -11.67
CA LEU A 427 -7.60 45.61 -11.63
C LEU A 427 -8.96 45.26 -11.04
N ARG A 428 -9.51 44.09 -11.36
CA ARG A 428 -10.73 43.56 -10.74
C ARG A 428 -10.59 43.41 -9.23
N PHE A 429 -9.50 42.82 -8.76
CA PHE A 429 -9.20 42.72 -7.33
C PHE A 429 -9.20 44.09 -6.66
N ILE A 430 -8.56 45.10 -7.28
CA ILE A 430 -8.48 46.45 -6.72
C ILE A 430 -9.87 47.13 -6.74
N HIS A 431 -10.52 47.20 -7.89
CA HIS A 431 -11.75 47.95 -8.06
C HIS A 431 -12.92 47.32 -7.30
N ASP A 432 -13.17 46.01 -7.47
CA ASP A 432 -14.33 45.34 -6.88
C ASP A 432 -14.25 45.36 -5.35
N VAL A 433 -13.05 45.20 -4.77
CA VAL A 433 -12.87 45.15 -3.31
C VAL A 433 -12.91 46.55 -2.68
N PHE A 434 -12.24 47.54 -3.27
CA PHE A 434 -11.99 48.82 -2.60
C PHE A 434 -12.90 49.96 -3.05
N PHE A 435 -13.43 49.95 -4.28
CA PHE A 435 -14.10 51.12 -4.89
C PHE A 435 -15.52 50.86 -5.43
N ASN A 436 -15.94 49.61 -5.61
CA ASN A 436 -17.18 49.25 -6.32
C ASN A 436 -18.49 49.42 -5.52
N GLY A 437 -18.81 50.63 -5.06
CA GLY A 437 -20.00 50.91 -4.26
C GLY A 437 -19.79 50.67 -2.75
N GLU A 438 -20.85 50.36 -2.01
CA GLU A 438 -20.79 50.12 -0.55
C GLU A 438 -20.84 48.62 -0.20
N PRO A 439 -20.28 48.19 0.95
CA PRO A 439 -20.34 46.80 1.36
C PRO A 439 -21.78 46.28 1.48
N ILE A 440 -22.03 45.05 1.02
CA ILE A 440 -23.38 44.45 0.95
C ILE A 440 -23.48 43.25 1.90
N ASP A 441 -24.41 43.33 2.86
CA ASP A 441 -24.76 42.27 3.81
C ASP A 441 -23.55 41.62 4.50
N LEU A 442 -22.53 42.39 4.91
CA LEU A 442 -21.34 41.79 5.53
C LEU A 442 -21.66 41.19 6.91
N PRO A 443 -21.19 39.95 7.21
CA PRO A 443 -21.35 39.35 8.53
C PRO A 443 -20.75 40.18 9.68
N LYS A 444 -19.72 40.97 9.40
CA LYS A 444 -19.12 41.93 10.33
C LYS A 444 -19.17 43.33 9.73
N TYR A 445 -19.90 44.23 10.37
CA TYR A 445 -20.08 45.61 9.91
C TYR A 445 -20.16 46.58 11.11
N PRO A 446 -19.54 47.78 11.03
CA PRO A 446 -18.64 48.21 9.96
C PRO A 446 -17.29 47.49 10.03
N PRO A 447 -16.65 47.17 8.89
CA PRO A 447 -15.28 46.67 8.90
C PRO A 447 -14.32 47.75 9.42
N HIS A 448 -13.20 47.34 10.00
CA HIS A 448 -12.19 48.25 10.52
C HIS A 448 -10.78 47.73 10.25
N GLU A 449 -9.77 48.60 10.35
CA GLU A 449 -8.36 48.20 10.25
C GLU A 449 -8.00 47.14 11.32
N PRO A 450 -7.24 46.09 10.97
CA PRO A 450 -6.81 45.09 11.95
C PRO A 450 -5.73 45.66 12.88
N PRO A 451 -5.40 44.95 13.98
CA PRO A 451 -4.30 45.30 14.86
C PRO A 451 -2.97 45.47 14.10
N ARG A 452 -2.12 46.43 14.52
CA ARG A 452 -0.85 46.79 13.86
C ARG A 452 0.00 45.59 13.44
N TYR A 453 0.26 44.67 14.37
CA TYR A 453 1.13 43.51 14.14
C TYR A 453 0.54 42.44 13.19
N MET A 454 -0.75 42.52 12.86
CA MET A 454 -1.32 41.71 11.77
C MET A 454 -0.94 42.28 10.39
N LYS A 455 -0.67 43.59 10.29
CA LYS A 455 -0.31 44.29 9.04
C LYS A 455 1.20 44.35 8.79
N VAL A 456 2.01 44.38 9.83
CA VAL A 456 3.48 44.44 9.72
C VAL A 456 4.05 43.42 8.71
N PRO A 457 3.63 42.14 8.69
CA PRO A 457 4.05 41.19 7.65
C PRO A 457 3.79 41.67 6.21
N VAL A 458 2.62 42.27 5.97
CA VAL A 458 2.22 42.81 4.67
C VAL A 458 3.05 44.05 4.31
N GLU A 459 3.25 44.95 5.28
CA GLU A 459 4.06 46.17 5.12
C GLU A 459 5.51 45.83 4.71
N VAL A 460 6.14 44.86 5.38
CA VAL A 460 7.49 44.39 5.06
C VAL A 460 7.58 43.85 3.63
N LEU A 461 6.63 43.00 3.23
CA LEU A 461 6.63 42.40 1.90
C LEU A 461 6.34 43.42 0.78
N VAL A 462 5.42 44.37 1.01
CA VAL A 462 5.13 45.46 0.07
C VAL A 462 6.33 46.40 -0.07
N PHE A 463 6.98 46.72 1.05
CA PHE A 463 8.22 47.50 1.03
C PHE A 463 9.31 46.81 0.20
N LEU A 464 9.47 45.49 0.33
CA LEU A 464 10.38 44.72 -0.52
C LEU A 464 9.99 44.76 -2.00
N CYS A 465 8.71 44.76 -2.35
CA CYS A 465 8.25 44.88 -3.75
C CYS A 465 8.66 46.23 -4.37
N LEU A 466 8.58 47.32 -3.59
CA LEU A 466 9.03 48.65 -4.01
C LEU A 466 10.56 48.73 -4.10
N LEU A 467 11.26 48.22 -3.08
CA LEU A 467 12.72 48.28 -3.00
C LEU A 467 13.37 47.52 -4.17
N VAL A 468 12.87 46.33 -4.49
CA VAL A 468 13.34 45.53 -5.64
C VAL A 468 12.96 46.18 -6.97
N GLY A 469 11.81 46.86 -7.06
CA GLY A 469 11.39 47.56 -8.28
C GLY A 469 12.19 48.84 -8.58
N ILE A 470 12.58 49.59 -7.55
CA ILE A 470 13.28 50.89 -7.69
C ILE A 470 14.80 50.71 -7.70
N VAL A 471 15.33 49.75 -6.93
CA VAL A 471 16.79 49.56 -6.78
C VAL A 471 17.17 48.07 -6.84
N PRO A 472 16.92 47.37 -7.97
CA PRO A 472 17.16 45.93 -8.08
C PRO A 472 18.64 45.53 -7.94
N ALA A 473 19.56 46.37 -8.44
CA ALA A 473 21.01 46.10 -8.45
C ALA A 473 21.60 45.90 -7.04
N TYR A 474 21.13 46.64 -6.04
CA TYR A 474 21.64 46.57 -4.67
C TYR A 474 20.83 45.63 -3.77
N THR A 475 19.63 45.24 -4.17
CA THR A 475 18.73 44.45 -3.34
C THR A 475 18.79 42.96 -3.65
N VAL A 476 18.57 42.59 -4.91
CA VAL A 476 18.36 41.20 -5.32
C VAL A 476 19.49 40.67 -6.18
N ALA A 477 20.30 41.53 -6.81
CA ALA A 477 21.29 41.09 -7.78
C ALA A 477 22.30 40.04 -7.25
N PRO A 478 22.89 40.18 -6.04
CA PRO A 478 23.82 39.17 -5.52
C PRO A 478 23.14 37.82 -5.27
N LEU A 479 21.93 37.85 -4.70
CA LEU A 479 21.15 36.64 -4.44
C LEU A 479 20.69 35.96 -5.73
N LEU A 480 20.24 36.75 -6.71
CA LEU A 480 19.84 36.28 -8.03
C LEU A 480 21.04 35.65 -8.76
N ALA A 481 22.20 36.31 -8.76
CA ALA A 481 23.41 35.79 -9.39
C ALA A 481 23.80 34.43 -8.80
N ALA A 482 23.88 34.32 -7.47
CA ALA A 482 24.24 33.06 -6.81
C ALA A 482 23.24 31.93 -7.13
N ALA A 483 21.94 32.22 -7.11
CA ALA A 483 20.89 31.24 -7.40
C ALA A 483 20.85 30.84 -8.88
N ALA A 484 20.99 31.80 -9.79
CA ALA A 484 21.00 31.54 -11.23
C ALA A 484 22.26 30.77 -11.65
N ALA A 485 23.44 31.08 -11.10
CA ALA A 485 24.67 30.35 -11.37
C ALA A 485 24.54 28.87 -10.93
N SER A 486 23.95 28.65 -9.75
CA SER A 486 23.67 27.30 -9.24
C SER A 486 22.67 26.52 -10.12
N THR A 487 21.73 27.23 -10.74
CA THR A 487 20.68 26.65 -11.62
C THR A 487 21.22 26.30 -13.00
N LEU A 488 22.11 27.13 -13.56
CA LEU A 488 22.74 26.90 -14.86
C LEU A 488 23.91 25.91 -14.77
N GLY A 489 24.55 25.79 -13.60
CA GLY A 489 25.70 24.92 -13.39
C GLY A 489 27.01 25.44 -14.00
N GLY A 490 27.13 26.76 -14.21
CA GLY A 490 28.28 27.38 -14.88
C GLY A 490 28.26 28.91 -14.83
N GLU A 491 28.99 29.53 -15.76
CA GLU A 491 29.08 31.00 -15.88
C GLU A 491 27.72 31.63 -16.19
N LEU A 492 27.48 32.79 -15.59
CA LEU A 492 26.25 33.55 -15.80
C LEU A 492 26.34 34.31 -17.14
N PRO A 493 25.31 34.25 -17.99
CA PRO A 493 25.22 35.15 -19.13
C PRO A 493 25.13 36.61 -18.64
N GLU A 494 25.62 37.57 -19.42
CA GLU A 494 25.43 38.98 -19.11
C GLU A 494 23.93 39.31 -19.11
N TYR A 495 23.42 39.81 -17.98
CA TYR A 495 22.04 40.27 -17.84
C TYR A 495 22.01 41.65 -17.18
N SER A 496 21.04 42.47 -17.58
CA SER A 496 20.84 43.82 -17.04
C SER A 496 19.55 43.90 -16.25
N LEU A 497 19.67 44.30 -14.98
CA LEU A 497 18.54 44.66 -14.11
C LEU A 497 18.18 46.15 -14.23
N ALA A 498 18.45 46.77 -15.38
CA ALA A 498 18.03 48.14 -15.62
C ALA A 498 16.51 48.28 -15.44
N ILE A 499 16.07 49.44 -14.93
CA ILE A 499 14.65 49.74 -14.75
C ILE A 499 14.01 50.11 -16.10
N TRP A 500 14.84 50.47 -17.08
CA TRP A 500 14.44 50.94 -18.38
C TRP A 500 15.47 50.49 -19.43
N HIS A 501 15.03 49.69 -20.40
CA HIS A 501 15.86 49.19 -21.50
C HIS A 501 15.61 49.92 -22.83
N GLY A 502 14.91 51.06 -22.81
CA GLY A 502 14.55 51.84 -24.01
C GLY A 502 13.22 51.43 -24.64
N PHE A 503 12.84 52.08 -25.74
CA PHE A 503 11.65 51.69 -26.51
C PHE A 503 11.94 50.42 -27.33
N ASN A 504 11.52 49.27 -26.80
CA ASN A 504 11.72 47.96 -27.41
C ASN A 504 10.40 47.18 -27.54
N LEU A 505 10.43 46.03 -28.23
CA LEU A 505 9.24 45.19 -28.43
C LEU A 505 8.66 44.61 -27.11
N PRO A 506 9.46 44.14 -26.14
CA PRO A 506 8.98 43.74 -24.81
C PRO A 506 8.20 44.84 -24.05
N LEU A 507 8.65 46.10 -24.16
CA LEU A 507 7.97 47.24 -23.59
C LEU A 507 6.63 47.50 -24.29
N LEU A 508 6.59 47.40 -25.62
CA LEU A 508 5.33 47.47 -26.39
C LEU A 508 4.35 46.38 -25.95
N MET A 509 4.81 45.14 -25.78
CA MET A 509 3.99 44.03 -25.27
C MET A 509 3.47 44.33 -23.86
N SER A 510 4.29 44.93 -22.99
CA SER A 510 3.88 45.36 -21.65
C SER A 510 2.81 46.47 -21.70
N PHE A 511 2.93 47.43 -22.61
CA PHE A 511 1.89 48.44 -22.84
C PHE A 511 0.60 47.81 -23.37
N VAL A 512 0.69 46.90 -24.33
CA VAL A 512 -0.47 46.15 -24.84
C VAL A 512 -1.14 45.34 -23.71
N ALA A 513 -0.36 44.69 -22.84
CA ALA A 513 -0.87 43.99 -21.68
C ALA A 513 -1.61 44.92 -20.71
N LEU A 514 -1.04 46.10 -20.42
CA LEU A 514 -1.63 47.09 -19.53
C LEU A 514 -2.94 47.68 -20.09
N PHE A 515 -2.90 48.24 -21.29
CA PHE A 515 -4.09 48.84 -21.92
C PHE A 515 -5.14 47.80 -22.28
N GLY A 516 -4.72 46.65 -22.82
CA GLY A 516 -5.61 45.54 -23.13
C GLY A 516 -6.31 45.02 -21.87
N GLY A 517 -5.59 44.90 -20.74
CA GLY A 517 -6.18 44.48 -19.47
C GLY A 517 -7.22 45.46 -18.92
N ILE A 518 -6.96 46.77 -19.07
CA ILE A 518 -7.94 47.81 -18.73
C ILE A 518 -9.18 47.67 -19.61
N ILE A 519 -9.04 47.47 -20.92
CA ILE A 519 -10.15 47.28 -21.86
C ILE A 519 -10.96 46.03 -21.52
N VAL A 520 -10.29 44.89 -21.27
CA VAL A 520 -10.97 43.63 -20.88
C VAL A 520 -11.76 43.83 -19.59
N TYR A 521 -11.21 44.56 -18.62
CA TYR A 521 -11.89 44.84 -17.36
C TYR A 521 -13.09 45.80 -17.51
N THR A 522 -12.95 46.88 -18.28
CA THR A 522 -14.07 47.82 -18.51
C THR A 522 -15.19 47.17 -19.31
N CYS A 523 -14.84 46.34 -20.30
CA CYS A 523 -15.76 45.55 -21.11
C CYS A 523 -16.09 44.16 -20.50
N ARG A 524 -15.95 43.96 -19.19
CA ARG A 524 -16.12 42.64 -18.56
C ARG A 524 -17.56 42.09 -18.59
N LYS A 525 -18.59 42.94 -18.62
CA LYS A 525 -20.00 42.51 -18.55
C LYS A 525 -20.39 41.47 -19.63
N PRO A 526 -20.14 41.70 -20.94
CA PRO A 526 -20.41 40.70 -21.97
C PRO A 526 -19.56 39.43 -21.79
N LEU A 527 -18.31 39.57 -21.34
CA LEU A 527 -17.42 38.43 -21.11
C LEU A 527 -17.92 37.52 -19.97
N PHE A 528 -18.42 38.09 -18.88
CA PHE A 528 -19.03 37.33 -17.78
C PHE A 528 -20.34 36.66 -18.22
N ARG A 529 -21.20 37.34 -19.00
CA ARG A 529 -22.41 36.73 -19.57
C ARG A 529 -22.10 35.55 -20.48
N TRP A 530 -21.05 35.67 -21.29
CA TRP A 530 -20.58 34.57 -22.14
C TRP A 530 -20.09 33.40 -21.28
N TYR A 531 -19.29 33.67 -20.25
CA TYR A 531 -18.78 32.64 -19.34
C TYR A 531 -19.89 31.94 -18.55
N GLU A 532 -20.90 32.68 -18.08
CA GLU A 532 -22.10 32.14 -17.42
C GLU A 532 -22.93 31.23 -18.34
N GLY A 533 -22.83 31.40 -19.65
CA GLY A 533 -23.48 30.54 -20.65
C GLY A 533 -22.74 29.23 -20.93
N LEU A 534 -21.50 29.06 -20.45
CA LEU A 534 -20.74 27.82 -20.61
C LEU A 534 -21.24 26.74 -19.62
N PRO A 535 -21.15 25.44 -19.99
CA PRO A 535 -21.45 24.37 -19.07
C PRO A 535 -20.52 24.42 -17.85
N ASN A 536 -21.09 24.31 -16.65
CA ASN A 536 -20.34 24.32 -15.40
C ASN A 536 -19.53 23.01 -15.26
N LEU A 537 -18.28 23.03 -15.73
CA LEU A 537 -17.33 21.93 -15.58
C LEU A 537 -16.57 22.10 -14.26
N ASP A 538 -17.04 21.47 -13.18
CA ASP A 538 -16.30 21.42 -11.92
C ASP A 538 -15.26 20.30 -11.95
N ALA A 539 -13.98 20.67 -11.90
CA ALA A 539 -12.87 19.71 -11.87
C ALA A 539 -12.91 18.79 -10.64
N LYS A 540 -13.52 19.25 -9.52
CA LYS A 540 -13.77 18.41 -8.34
C LYS A 540 -14.74 17.28 -8.65
N ASP A 541 -15.80 17.55 -9.41
CA ASP A 541 -16.78 16.53 -9.79
C ASP A 541 -16.17 15.49 -10.72
N ALA A 542 -15.30 15.92 -11.65
CA ALA A 542 -14.53 15.01 -12.48
C ALA A 542 -13.61 14.10 -11.65
N PHE A 543 -12.89 14.67 -10.68
CA PHE A 543 -12.07 13.89 -9.73
C PHE A 543 -12.91 12.88 -8.93
N ASP A 544 -14.02 13.32 -8.34
CA ASP A 544 -14.91 12.44 -7.56
C ASP A 544 -15.58 11.36 -8.44
N GLN A 545 -15.80 11.60 -9.74
CA GLN A 545 -16.25 10.58 -10.68
C GLN A 545 -15.18 9.51 -10.93
N VAL A 546 -13.92 9.92 -11.16
CA VAL A 546 -12.79 9.00 -11.35
C VAL A 546 -12.60 8.12 -10.11
N VAL A 547 -12.62 8.71 -8.91
CA VAL A 547 -12.50 7.95 -7.65
C VAL A 547 -13.65 6.94 -7.52
N ARG A 548 -14.89 7.36 -7.76
CA ARG A 548 -16.05 6.45 -7.70
C ARG A 548 -15.96 5.32 -8.72
N TYR A 549 -15.48 5.61 -9.93
CA TYR A 549 -15.28 4.59 -10.96
C TYR A 549 -14.24 3.56 -10.51
N MET A 550 -13.08 3.99 -9.99
CA MET A 550 -12.03 3.12 -9.46
C MET A 550 -12.53 2.26 -8.28
N THR A 551 -13.31 2.83 -7.37
CA THR A 551 -13.91 2.06 -6.25
C THR A 551 -14.88 1.01 -6.77
N ARG A 552 -15.77 1.34 -7.72
CA ARG A 552 -16.71 0.37 -8.31
C ARG A 552 -15.98 -0.75 -9.04
N LEU A 553 -14.90 -0.42 -9.76
CA LEU A 553 -14.06 -1.40 -10.43
C LEU A 553 -13.40 -2.34 -9.41
N SER A 554 -12.84 -1.79 -8.33
CA SER A 554 -12.22 -2.57 -7.25
C SER A 554 -13.22 -3.52 -6.61
N VAL A 555 -14.41 -3.03 -6.24
CA VAL A 555 -15.48 -3.87 -5.68
C VAL A 555 -15.92 -4.94 -6.67
N ARG A 556 -16.04 -4.63 -7.97
CA ARG A 556 -16.37 -5.61 -9.00
C ARG A 556 -15.30 -6.71 -9.07
N ILE A 557 -14.01 -6.37 -9.04
CA ILE A 557 -12.91 -7.34 -9.03
C ILE A 557 -12.96 -8.20 -7.76
N THR A 558 -13.15 -7.59 -6.59
CA THR A 558 -13.27 -8.30 -5.32
C THR A 558 -14.43 -9.28 -5.34
N VAL A 559 -15.63 -8.88 -5.79
CA VAL A 559 -16.79 -9.77 -5.86
C VAL A 559 -16.60 -10.90 -6.89
N LEU A 560 -15.83 -10.66 -7.96
CA LEU A 560 -15.49 -11.70 -8.95
C LEU A 560 -14.54 -12.75 -8.36
N LEU A 561 -13.55 -12.34 -7.56
CA LEU A 561 -12.57 -13.23 -6.96
C LEU A 561 -13.09 -13.89 -5.68
N GLU A 562 -13.71 -13.11 -4.79
CA GLU A 562 -14.17 -13.49 -3.46
C GLU A 562 -15.70 -13.68 -3.43
N SER A 563 -16.17 -14.72 -4.10
CA SER A 563 -17.61 -14.97 -4.21
C SER A 563 -18.19 -15.85 -3.08
N GLY A 564 -17.40 -16.18 -2.05
CA GLY A 564 -17.78 -17.09 -0.96
C GLY A 564 -17.97 -18.56 -1.36
N SER A 565 -17.62 -18.95 -2.59
CA SER A 565 -17.87 -20.30 -3.11
C SER A 565 -16.60 -21.16 -3.10
N GLN A 566 -16.57 -22.17 -2.23
CA GLN A 566 -15.45 -23.13 -2.16
C GLN A 566 -15.16 -23.80 -3.51
N GLN A 567 -16.19 -24.12 -4.29
CA GLN A 567 -16.02 -24.71 -5.62
C GLN A 567 -15.27 -23.79 -6.59
N ARG A 568 -15.51 -22.47 -6.53
CA ARG A 568 -14.77 -21.52 -7.38
C ARG A 568 -13.32 -21.36 -6.90
N TYR A 569 -13.09 -21.32 -5.59
CA TYR A 569 -11.74 -21.29 -5.04
C TYR A 569 -10.94 -22.53 -5.44
N LEU A 570 -11.54 -23.72 -5.35
CA LEU A 570 -10.92 -24.96 -5.85
C LEU A 570 -10.66 -24.92 -7.35
N ALA A 571 -11.58 -24.39 -8.15
CA ALA A 571 -11.37 -24.24 -9.58
C ALA A 571 -10.20 -23.31 -9.91
N TRP A 572 -10.06 -22.19 -9.19
CA TRP A 572 -8.91 -21.29 -9.32
C TRP A 572 -7.60 -21.95 -8.89
N MET A 573 -7.60 -22.69 -7.78
CA MET A 573 -6.44 -23.41 -7.28
C MET A 573 -5.98 -24.50 -8.27
N LEU A 574 -6.89 -25.32 -8.77
CA LEU A 574 -6.57 -26.35 -9.76
C LEU A 574 -6.12 -25.73 -11.09
N GLY A 575 -6.79 -24.66 -11.54
CA GLY A 575 -6.43 -23.95 -12.76
C GLY A 575 -5.06 -23.28 -12.68
N SER A 576 -4.72 -22.67 -11.54
CA SER A 576 -3.39 -22.06 -11.34
C SER A 576 -2.30 -23.11 -11.22
N ALA A 577 -2.54 -24.21 -10.49
CA ALA A 577 -1.62 -25.35 -10.41
C ALA A 577 -1.36 -25.94 -11.80
N LEU A 578 -2.40 -26.16 -12.60
CA LEU A 578 -2.26 -26.64 -13.98
C LEU A 578 -1.41 -25.68 -14.82
N THR A 579 -1.67 -24.37 -14.74
CA THR A 579 -0.95 -23.36 -15.51
C THR A 579 0.53 -23.30 -15.14
N LEU A 580 0.84 -23.25 -13.84
CA LEU A 580 2.22 -23.26 -13.34
C LEU A 580 2.97 -24.52 -13.78
N MET A 581 2.28 -25.65 -13.78
CA MET A 581 2.86 -26.93 -14.14
C MET A 581 3.10 -27.08 -15.65
N VAL A 582 2.18 -26.59 -16.49
CA VAL A 582 2.44 -26.48 -17.93
C VAL A 582 3.67 -25.62 -18.20
N ILE A 583 3.81 -24.48 -17.51
CA ILE A 583 4.99 -23.61 -17.64
C ILE A 583 6.26 -24.36 -17.21
N ALA A 584 6.21 -25.07 -16.08
CA ALA A 584 7.36 -25.80 -15.54
C ALA A 584 7.79 -27.02 -16.37
N LEU A 585 6.85 -27.72 -17.02
CA LEU A 585 7.14 -28.86 -17.88
C LEU A 585 7.46 -28.45 -19.32
N SER A 586 7.12 -27.23 -19.74
CA SER A 586 7.37 -26.74 -21.11
C SER A 586 8.83 -26.80 -21.59
N PRO A 587 9.87 -26.68 -20.73
CA PRO A 587 11.26 -26.82 -21.17
C PRO A 587 11.72 -28.27 -21.36
N LEU A 588 10.93 -29.28 -20.95
CA LEU A 588 11.32 -30.68 -21.13
C LEU A 588 11.16 -31.12 -22.58
N GLU A 589 12.27 -31.45 -23.24
CA GLU A 589 12.27 -31.96 -24.62
C GLU A 589 11.60 -33.34 -24.74
N GLN A 590 11.73 -34.18 -23.71
CA GLN A 590 11.13 -35.52 -23.65
C GLN A 590 10.47 -35.75 -22.29
N LEU A 591 9.22 -36.25 -22.32
CA LEU A 591 8.47 -36.55 -21.10
C LEU A 591 9.04 -37.79 -20.39
N ALA A 592 9.40 -38.83 -21.14
CA ALA A 592 10.00 -40.06 -20.63
C ALA A 592 11.49 -39.86 -20.27
N GLY A 593 11.93 -40.46 -19.18
CA GLY A 593 13.35 -40.57 -18.83
C GLY A 593 13.97 -41.89 -19.27
N SER A 594 15.21 -42.15 -18.82
CA SER A 594 16.04 -43.29 -19.22
C SER A 594 15.74 -44.61 -18.48
N VAL A 595 14.90 -44.60 -17.45
CA VAL A 595 14.55 -45.79 -16.66
C VAL A 595 13.40 -46.52 -17.34
N ALA A 596 13.61 -47.80 -17.64
CA ALA A 596 12.60 -48.64 -18.29
C ALA A 596 11.40 -48.90 -17.37
N MET A 597 10.20 -48.97 -17.96
CA MET A 597 8.97 -49.27 -17.25
C MET A 597 8.89 -50.76 -16.87
N THR A 598 8.24 -51.05 -15.74
CA THR A 598 7.89 -52.43 -15.37
C THR A 598 6.85 -53.01 -16.34
N PRO A 599 7.02 -54.27 -16.80
CA PRO A 599 6.07 -54.90 -17.71
C PRO A 599 4.69 -55.06 -17.07
N LEU A 600 3.64 -54.96 -17.88
CA LEU A 600 2.25 -55.08 -17.44
C LEU A 600 1.86 -56.55 -17.30
N ASP A 601 1.55 -56.98 -16.08
CA ASP A 601 0.97 -58.29 -15.83
C ASP A 601 -0.58 -58.24 -15.81
N PRO A 602 -1.28 -59.34 -16.18
CA PRO A 602 -2.75 -59.33 -16.24
C PRO A 602 -3.43 -58.96 -14.91
N MET A 603 -2.84 -59.29 -13.76
CA MET A 603 -3.41 -59.01 -12.45
C MET A 603 -3.34 -57.51 -12.13
N THR A 604 -2.22 -56.87 -12.43
CA THR A 604 -2.03 -55.41 -12.31
C THR A 604 -2.97 -54.64 -13.23
N VAL A 605 -3.11 -55.07 -14.50
CA VAL A 605 -4.06 -54.47 -15.44
C VAL A 605 -5.50 -54.57 -14.91
N THR A 606 -5.88 -55.74 -14.40
CA THR A 606 -7.22 -55.96 -13.82
C THR A 606 -7.46 -55.04 -12.61
N GLY A 607 -6.48 -54.92 -11.70
CA GLY A 607 -6.58 -54.04 -10.54
C GLY A 607 -6.72 -52.55 -10.92
N MET A 608 -5.93 -52.09 -11.90
CA MET A 608 -6.03 -50.72 -12.43
C MET A 608 -7.39 -50.45 -13.07
N LEU A 609 -7.93 -51.41 -13.84
CA LEU A 609 -9.27 -51.30 -14.43
C LEU A 609 -10.34 -51.17 -13.35
N ILE A 610 -10.27 -51.97 -12.28
CA ILE A 610 -11.23 -51.88 -11.17
C ILE A 610 -11.13 -50.51 -10.47
N LEU A 611 -9.92 -50.00 -10.21
CA LEU A 611 -9.73 -48.66 -9.64
C LEU A 611 -10.28 -47.55 -10.55
N MET A 612 -10.07 -47.65 -11.87
CA MET A 612 -10.61 -46.70 -12.83
C MET A 612 -12.15 -46.73 -12.86
N VAL A 613 -12.72 -47.93 -12.91
CA VAL A 613 -14.17 -48.13 -12.91
C VAL A 613 -14.79 -47.61 -11.62
N THR A 614 -14.22 -47.93 -10.46
CA THR A 614 -14.73 -47.44 -9.16
C THR A 614 -14.64 -45.91 -9.05
N ALA A 615 -13.57 -45.27 -9.54
CA ALA A 615 -13.47 -43.81 -9.59
C ALA A 615 -14.58 -43.18 -10.46
N VAL A 616 -14.81 -43.70 -11.67
CA VAL A 616 -15.88 -43.23 -12.57
C VAL A 616 -17.26 -43.45 -11.95
N LEU A 617 -17.52 -44.65 -11.41
CA LEU A 617 -18.79 -44.97 -10.76
C LEU A 617 -19.05 -44.07 -9.55
N THR A 618 -18.03 -43.71 -8.78
CA THR A 618 -18.17 -42.79 -7.63
C THR A 618 -18.66 -41.42 -8.09
N VAL A 619 -18.12 -40.89 -9.20
CA VAL A 619 -18.56 -39.61 -9.78
C VAL A 619 -19.98 -39.72 -10.36
N VAL A 620 -20.30 -40.80 -11.07
CA VAL A 620 -21.64 -41.05 -11.63
C VAL A 620 -22.70 -41.14 -10.53
N PHE A 621 -22.38 -41.84 -9.44
CA PHE A 621 -23.29 -42.08 -8.32
C PHE A 621 -23.13 -41.10 -7.16
N HIS A 622 -22.35 -40.02 -7.29
CA HIS A 622 -22.07 -39.07 -6.18
C HIS A 622 -23.34 -38.52 -5.52
N ARG A 623 -24.45 -38.42 -6.28
CA ARG A 623 -25.74 -37.95 -5.78
C ARG A 623 -26.45 -38.93 -4.86
N ARG A 624 -26.04 -40.21 -4.84
CA ARG A 624 -26.56 -41.24 -3.95
C ARG A 624 -25.49 -41.53 -2.91
N ARG A 625 -25.50 -40.79 -1.80
CA ARG A 625 -24.36 -40.72 -0.85
C ARG A 625 -23.92 -42.10 -0.34
N LEU A 626 -24.85 -42.96 0.06
CA LEU A 626 -24.55 -44.32 0.52
C LEU A 626 -23.92 -45.18 -0.57
N VAL A 627 -24.42 -45.09 -1.81
CA VAL A 627 -23.88 -45.85 -2.95
C VAL A 627 -22.47 -45.37 -3.29
N ALA A 628 -22.27 -44.05 -3.33
CA ALA A 628 -20.95 -43.47 -3.56
C ALA A 628 -19.95 -43.88 -2.47
N LEU A 629 -20.36 -43.90 -1.20
CA LEU A 629 -19.53 -44.37 -0.09
C LEU A 629 -19.16 -45.85 -0.23
N MET A 630 -20.09 -46.72 -0.62
CA MET A 630 -19.80 -48.14 -0.86
C MET A 630 -18.83 -48.36 -2.03
N ILE A 631 -18.95 -47.57 -3.11
CA ILE A 631 -18.02 -47.65 -4.24
C ILE A 631 -16.63 -47.13 -3.83
N LEU A 632 -16.57 -46.06 -3.04
CA LEU A 632 -15.32 -45.53 -2.49
C LEU A 632 -14.63 -46.56 -1.60
N SER A 633 -15.38 -47.29 -0.78
CA SER A 633 -14.88 -48.42 0.02
C SER A 633 -14.27 -49.53 -0.84
N ALA A 634 -14.92 -49.89 -1.94
CA ALA A 634 -14.37 -50.86 -2.88
C ALA A 634 -13.04 -50.35 -3.48
N ALA A 635 -12.91 -49.06 -3.76
CA ALA A 635 -11.65 -48.47 -4.19
C ALA A 635 -10.57 -48.55 -3.09
N GLY A 636 -10.91 -48.24 -1.84
CA GLY A 636 -10.01 -48.37 -0.68
C GLY A 636 -9.50 -49.81 -0.47
N LEU A 637 -10.37 -50.81 -0.61
CA LEU A 637 -9.97 -52.22 -0.56
C LEU A 637 -9.01 -52.59 -1.69
N MET A 638 -9.25 -52.09 -2.90
CA MET A 638 -8.35 -52.29 -4.03
C MET A 638 -6.99 -51.61 -3.82
N VAL A 639 -6.94 -50.46 -3.15
CA VAL A 639 -5.68 -49.82 -2.75
C VAL A 639 -4.94 -50.68 -1.73
N ALA A 640 -5.61 -51.27 -0.75
CA ALA A 640 -4.98 -52.20 0.19
C ALA A 640 -4.39 -53.44 -0.51
N LEU A 641 -5.11 -53.99 -1.50
CA LEU A 641 -4.59 -55.08 -2.34
C LEU A 641 -3.40 -54.64 -3.20
N ALA A 642 -3.40 -53.39 -3.69
CA ALA A 642 -2.26 -52.84 -4.41
C ALA A 642 -1.02 -52.73 -3.50
N PHE A 643 -1.16 -52.26 -2.27
CA PHE A 643 -0.07 -52.26 -1.28
C PHE A 643 0.47 -53.67 -1.01
N ALA A 644 -0.41 -54.66 -0.84
CA ALA A 644 0.01 -56.05 -0.66
C ALA A 644 0.77 -56.58 -1.89
N ARG A 645 0.32 -56.25 -3.11
CA ARG A 645 0.98 -56.64 -4.37
C ARG A 645 2.38 -56.04 -4.52
N PHE A 646 2.58 -54.81 -4.04
CA PHE A 646 3.87 -54.11 -4.01
C PHE A 646 4.67 -54.38 -2.71
N SER A 647 4.37 -55.46 -2.00
CA SER A 647 5.11 -55.92 -0.82
C SER A 647 5.15 -54.89 0.33
N ALA A 648 4.07 -54.12 0.50
CA ALA A 648 3.87 -53.19 1.60
C ALA A 648 2.76 -53.69 2.56
N PRO A 649 3.00 -54.76 3.34
CA PRO A 649 1.97 -55.38 4.19
C PRO A 649 1.49 -54.47 5.33
N ASP A 650 2.36 -53.66 5.94
CA ASP A 650 1.96 -52.71 7.00
C ASP A 650 0.98 -51.66 6.49
N LEU A 651 1.25 -51.11 5.30
CA LEU A 651 0.34 -50.17 4.63
C LEU A 651 -0.98 -50.84 4.27
N ALA A 652 -0.96 -52.09 3.80
CA ALA A 652 -2.17 -52.83 3.47
C ALA A 652 -3.07 -53.06 4.70
N LEU A 653 -2.48 -53.47 5.84
CA LEU A 653 -3.20 -53.65 7.11
C LEU A 653 -3.76 -52.33 7.64
N THR A 654 -2.94 -51.28 7.59
CA THR A 654 -3.35 -49.92 8.01
C THR A 654 -4.49 -49.41 7.16
N GLN A 655 -4.37 -49.48 5.83
CA GLN A 655 -5.42 -49.05 4.90
C GLN A 655 -6.74 -49.77 5.16
N LEU A 656 -6.70 -51.10 5.36
CA LEU A 656 -7.91 -51.89 5.63
C LEU A 656 -8.58 -51.45 6.94
N SER A 657 -7.80 -51.26 8.01
CA SER A 657 -8.35 -50.82 9.30
C SER A 657 -8.88 -49.39 9.26
N VAL A 658 -8.16 -48.46 8.62
CA VAL A 658 -8.59 -47.06 8.44
C VAL A 658 -9.86 -47.00 7.61
N GLU A 659 -9.97 -47.80 6.56
CA GLU A 659 -11.14 -47.85 5.69
C GLU A 659 -12.39 -48.26 6.49
N VAL A 660 -12.29 -49.32 7.30
CA VAL A 660 -13.39 -49.77 8.17
C VAL A 660 -13.82 -48.67 9.14
N VAL A 661 -12.88 -48.03 9.85
CA VAL A 661 -13.18 -46.95 10.79
C VAL A 661 -13.83 -45.77 10.07
N THR A 662 -13.25 -45.33 8.96
CA THR A 662 -13.71 -44.15 8.21
C THR A 662 -15.12 -44.35 7.64
N ILE A 663 -15.40 -45.53 7.07
CA ILE A 663 -16.74 -45.87 6.56
C ILE A 663 -17.77 -45.82 7.68
N ILE A 664 -17.46 -46.41 8.84
CA ILE A 664 -18.38 -46.41 9.97
C ILE A 664 -18.70 -44.97 10.40
N LEU A 665 -17.67 -44.14 10.57
CA LEU A 665 -17.85 -42.73 10.95
C LEU A 665 -18.63 -41.94 9.89
N LEU A 666 -18.37 -42.18 8.61
CA LEU A 666 -19.10 -41.54 7.51
C LEU A 666 -20.56 -42.01 7.44
N ILE A 667 -20.85 -43.30 7.64
CA ILE A 667 -22.23 -43.83 7.69
C ILE A 667 -23.01 -43.17 8.83
N LEU A 668 -22.40 -43.08 10.03
CA LEU A 668 -23.01 -42.41 11.17
C LEU A 668 -23.28 -40.93 10.90
N THR A 669 -22.39 -40.26 10.18
CA THR A 669 -22.61 -38.85 9.79
C THR A 669 -23.69 -38.72 8.72
N LEU A 670 -23.72 -39.64 7.74
CA LEU A 670 -24.73 -39.67 6.67
C LEU A 670 -26.14 -39.90 7.22
N TYR A 671 -26.29 -40.52 8.39
CA TYR A 671 -27.56 -40.67 9.08
C TYR A 671 -28.31 -39.33 9.24
N PHE A 672 -27.58 -38.26 9.53
CA PHE A 672 -28.15 -36.92 9.74
C PHE A 672 -28.33 -36.10 8.46
N MET A 673 -27.96 -36.65 7.30
CA MET A 673 -28.05 -35.94 6.04
C MET A 673 -29.04 -36.59 5.07
N THR A 674 -29.54 -35.82 4.11
CA THR A 674 -30.39 -36.37 3.04
C THR A 674 -29.67 -37.46 2.23
N ASP A 675 -30.40 -38.47 1.75
CA ASP A 675 -29.84 -39.55 0.93
C ASP A 675 -29.34 -39.05 -0.44
N ARG A 676 -29.94 -37.95 -0.93
CA ARG A 676 -29.64 -37.33 -2.21
C ARG A 676 -29.17 -35.89 -2.11
N THR A 677 -28.26 -35.52 -3.00
CA THR A 677 -27.89 -34.12 -3.25
C THR A 677 -28.72 -33.53 -4.40
N PRO A 678 -29.20 -32.27 -4.28
CA PRO A 678 -29.95 -31.61 -5.34
C PRO A 678 -29.11 -31.37 -6.60
N ALA A 679 -29.79 -31.26 -7.74
CA ALA A 679 -29.19 -31.09 -9.06
C ALA A 679 -29.03 -29.60 -9.42
N GLU A 680 -28.04 -28.92 -8.83
CA GLU A 680 -27.91 -27.45 -8.95
C GLU A 680 -26.85 -26.98 -9.97
N SER A 681 -26.09 -27.91 -10.56
CA SER A 681 -24.99 -27.57 -11.48
C SER A 681 -25.48 -27.36 -12.92
N SER A 682 -25.09 -26.24 -13.54
CA SER A 682 -25.30 -25.99 -14.97
C SER A 682 -24.37 -26.83 -15.84
N SER A 683 -24.74 -27.06 -17.10
CA SER A 683 -23.93 -27.81 -18.08
C SER A 683 -22.55 -27.20 -18.30
N LEU A 684 -22.45 -25.86 -18.38
CA LEU A 684 -21.17 -25.14 -18.49
C LEU A 684 -20.28 -25.34 -17.28
N ARG A 685 -20.86 -25.38 -16.07
CA ARG A 685 -20.11 -25.67 -14.84
C ARG A 685 -19.60 -27.11 -14.85
N GLY A 686 -20.44 -28.06 -15.25
CA GLY A 686 -20.04 -29.45 -15.42
C GLY A 686 -18.91 -29.61 -16.44
N LEU A 687 -18.94 -28.90 -17.56
CA LEU A 687 -17.87 -28.91 -18.55
C LEU A 687 -16.56 -28.36 -17.96
N ARG A 688 -16.60 -27.24 -17.24
CA ARG A 688 -15.42 -26.68 -16.55
C ARG A 688 -14.84 -27.68 -15.55
N ASP A 689 -15.68 -28.29 -14.72
CA ASP A 689 -15.22 -29.19 -13.68
C ASP A 689 -14.64 -30.47 -14.30
N LEU A 690 -15.21 -30.94 -15.42
CA LEU A 690 -14.67 -32.03 -16.21
C LEU A 690 -13.31 -31.68 -16.83
N THR A 691 -13.16 -30.50 -17.43
CA THR A 691 -11.88 -30.09 -18.03
C THR A 691 -10.79 -29.91 -16.98
N LEU A 692 -11.12 -29.34 -15.82
CA LEU A 692 -10.19 -29.22 -14.69
C LEU A 692 -9.82 -30.58 -14.11
N ALA A 693 -10.77 -31.50 -13.95
CA ALA A 693 -10.52 -32.84 -13.43
C ALA A 693 -9.65 -33.66 -14.38
N LEU A 694 -9.98 -33.68 -15.68
CA LEU A 694 -9.19 -34.36 -16.70
C LEU A 694 -7.80 -33.73 -16.83
N GLY A 695 -7.72 -32.40 -16.91
CA GLY A 695 -6.45 -31.69 -16.99
C GLY A 695 -5.56 -31.98 -15.78
N SER A 696 -6.10 -31.89 -14.57
CA SER A 696 -5.34 -32.17 -13.33
C SER A 696 -4.92 -33.64 -13.25
N GLY A 697 -5.81 -34.58 -13.57
CA GLY A 697 -5.51 -36.01 -13.56
C GLY A 697 -4.44 -36.40 -14.58
N THR A 698 -4.56 -35.93 -15.83
CA THR A 698 -3.55 -36.11 -16.88
C THR A 698 -2.22 -35.48 -16.47
N MET A 699 -2.25 -34.30 -15.87
CA MET A 699 -1.04 -33.62 -15.42
C MET A 699 -0.31 -34.39 -14.32
N VAL A 700 -1.03 -34.85 -13.29
CA VAL A 700 -0.46 -35.69 -12.21
C VAL A 700 0.10 -36.99 -12.80
N ALA A 701 -0.60 -37.61 -13.76
CA ALA A 701 -0.11 -38.79 -14.45
C ALA A 701 1.19 -38.52 -15.24
N MET A 702 1.24 -37.42 -16.00
CA MET A 702 2.43 -37.01 -16.75
C MET A 702 3.61 -36.70 -15.83
N LEU A 703 3.40 -36.00 -14.72
CA LEU A 703 4.44 -35.74 -13.74
C LEU A 703 4.96 -37.04 -13.12
N THR A 704 4.04 -37.88 -12.65
CA THR A 704 4.40 -39.16 -12.02
C THR A 704 5.19 -40.03 -12.99
N TYR A 705 4.76 -40.07 -14.26
CA TYR A 705 5.47 -40.73 -15.33
C TYR A 705 6.87 -40.15 -15.57
N ALA A 706 6.99 -38.81 -15.62
CA ALA A 706 8.26 -38.13 -15.81
C ALA A 706 9.24 -38.39 -14.65
N VAL A 707 8.75 -38.39 -13.41
CA VAL A 707 9.58 -38.64 -12.22
C VAL A 707 10.02 -40.10 -12.15
N LEU A 708 9.09 -41.06 -12.32
CA LEU A 708 9.38 -42.49 -12.17
C LEU A 708 10.24 -43.07 -13.30
N THR A 709 10.24 -42.46 -14.49
CA THR A 709 11.10 -42.87 -15.61
C THR A 709 12.50 -42.26 -15.56
N ARG A 710 12.84 -41.48 -14.52
CA ARG A 710 14.16 -40.86 -14.37
C ARG A 710 14.96 -41.52 -13.22
N PRO A 711 16.29 -41.60 -13.35
CA PRO A 711 17.12 -42.17 -12.30
C PRO A 711 17.08 -41.26 -11.07
N TYR A 712 16.96 -41.87 -9.89
CA TYR A 712 17.04 -41.19 -8.59
C TYR A 712 17.96 -41.97 -7.65
N GLN A 713 18.58 -41.26 -6.72
CA GLN A 713 19.39 -41.88 -5.66
C GLN A 713 18.47 -42.19 -4.47
N SER A 714 18.35 -43.47 -4.12
CA SER A 714 17.57 -43.93 -2.98
C SER A 714 18.42 -44.03 -1.72
N ILE A 715 17.81 -43.80 -0.56
CA ILE A 715 18.39 -44.06 0.77
C ILE A 715 17.92 -45.40 1.36
N SER A 716 17.21 -46.22 0.59
CA SER A 716 16.64 -47.49 1.07
C SER A 716 17.69 -48.51 1.52
N SER A 717 18.88 -48.54 0.91
CA SER A 717 19.96 -49.44 1.29
C SER A 717 20.40 -49.24 2.73
N PHE A 718 20.51 -47.98 3.17
CA PHE A 718 20.86 -47.63 4.55
C PHE A 718 19.88 -48.25 5.55
N PHE A 719 18.57 -48.13 5.31
CA PHE A 719 17.57 -48.69 6.21
C PHE A 719 17.59 -50.22 6.22
N LEU A 720 17.73 -50.86 5.06
CA LEU A 720 17.81 -52.32 4.97
C LEU A 720 19.03 -52.88 5.72
N GLU A 721 20.18 -52.18 5.67
CA GLU A 721 21.41 -52.59 6.34
C GLU A 721 21.41 -52.30 7.84
N ASN A 722 20.70 -51.27 8.30
CA ASN A 722 20.79 -50.77 9.67
C ASN A 722 19.54 -51.00 10.54
N SER A 723 18.44 -51.56 10.02
CA SER A 723 17.22 -51.76 10.84
C SER A 723 17.44 -52.68 12.05
N VAL A 724 18.21 -53.76 11.91
CA VAL A 724 18.48 -54.67 13.03
C VAL A 724 19.59 -54.13 13.94
N SER A 725 20.72 -53.71 13.37
CA SER A 725 21.88 -53.23 14.14
C SER A 725 21.68 -51.87 14.79
N GLY A 726 20.86 -51.01 14.19
CA GLY A 726 20.61 -49.64 14.65
C GLY A 726 19.29 -49.48 15.41
N GLY A 727 18.23 -50.17 14.98
CA GLY A 727 16.88 -50.01 15.56
C GLY A 727 16.31 -51.25 16.24
N GLY A 728 17.04 -52.37 16.26
CA GLY A 728 16.65 -53.58 16.99
C GLY A 728 15.52 -54.41 16.38
N GLY A 729 15.14 -54.20 15.12
CA GLY A 729 13.96 -54.87 14.54
C GLY A 729 14.13 -55.31 13.10
N THR A 730 13.51 -56.44 12.74
CA THR A 730 13.48 -56.93 11.36
C THR A 730 12.38 -56.30 10.51
N ASN A 731 11.37 -55.68 11.12
CA ASN A 731 10.38 -54.90 10.38
C ASN A 731 10.90 -53.51 10.06
N VAL A 732 11.52 -53.36 8.88
CA VAL A 732 12.13 -52.11 8.41
C VAL A 732 11.15 -50.94 8.43
N VAL A 733 9.87 -51.15 8.07
CA VAL A 733 8.86 -50.08 8.04
C VAL A 733 8.56 -49.60 9.46
N ASN A 734 8.26 -50.52 10.38
CA ASN A 734 7.97 -50.14 11.76
C ASN A 734 9.19 -49.49 12.43
N VAL A 735 10.39 -50.03 12.24
CA VAL A 735 11.65 -49.44 12.76
C VAL A 735 11.86 -48.02 12.20
N ILE A 736 11.55 -47.76 10.93
CA ILE A 736 11.59 -46.40 10.41
C ILE A 736 10.59 -45.50 11.15
N LEU A 737 9.35 -45.96 11.35
CA LEU A 737 8.29 -45.15 11.97
C LEU A 737 8.51 -44.88 13.47
N VAL A 738 9.11 -45.81 14.21
CA VAL A 738 9.24 -45.68 15.68
C VAL A 738 10.64 -45.29 16.16
N ASP A 739 11.66 -45.45 15.32
CA ASP A 739 13.05 -45.15 15.66
C ASP A 739 13.66 -44.12 14.68
N PHE A 740 14.09 -44.52 13.48
CA PHE A 740 14.82 -43.63 12.56
C PHE A 740 14.08 -42.33 12.22
N ARG A 741 12.74 -42.41 12.11
CA ARG A 741 11.82 -41.30 11.85
C ARG A 741 10.67 -41.28 12.85
N GLY A 742 10.94 -41.65 14.11
CA GLY A 742 10.01 -41.55 15.25
C GLY A 742 9.32 -40.19 15.37
N PHE A 743 10.00 -39.13 14.95
CA PHE A 743 9.46 -37.77 14.99
C PHE A 743 8.26 -37.55 14.06
N ASP A 744 8.25 -38.19 12.89
CA ASP A 744 7.14 -38.11 11.93
C ASP A 744 5.89 -38.75 12.56
N THR A 745 6.02 -39.93 13.16
CA THR A 745 4.93 -40.63 13.85
C THR A 745 4.44 -39.89 15.09
N LEU A 746 5.34 -39.25 15.87
CA LEU A 746 4.92 -38.36 16.97
C LEU A 746 4.05 -37.20 16.47
N GLY A 747 4.42 -36.62 15.32
CA GLY A 747 3.63 -35.59 14.64
C GLY A 747 2.25 -36.10 14.21
N GLU A 748 2.20 -37.26 13.56
CA GLU A 748 0.95 -37.88 13.09
C GLU A 748 -0.04 -38.16 14.21
N ILE A 749 0.38 -38.78 15.32
CA ILE A 749 -0.52 -39.06 16.44
C ILE A 749 -0.99 -37.78 17.14
N THR A 750 -0.15 -36.74 17.13
CA THR A 750 -0.52 -35.43 17.65
C THR A 750 -1.57 -34.78 16.75
N VAL A 751 -1.42 -34.85 15.43
CA VAL A 751 -2.44 -34.40 14.47
C VAL A 751 -3.75 -35.15 14.65
N LEU A 752 -3.70 -36.47 14.86
CA LEU A 752 -4.89 -37.28 15.11
C LEU A 752 -5.61 -36.87 16.40
N ALA A 753 -4.86 -36.65 17.50
CA ALA A 753 -5.41 -36.16 18.76
C ALA A 753 -6.03 -34.76 18.61
N ILE A 754 -5.35 -33.84 17.91
CA ILE A 754 -5.87 -32.50 17.61
C ILE A 754 -7.14 -32.58 16.77
N ALA A 755 -7.18 -33.43 15.74
CA ALA A 755 -8.36 -33.62 14.90
C ALA A 755 -9.55 -34.12 15.74
N ALA A 756 -9.33 -35.07 16.64
CA ALA A 756 -10.37 -35.58 17.53
C ALA A 756 -10.89 -34.51 18.51
N ILE A 757 -10.02 -33.70 19.10
CA ILE A 757 -10.40 -32.56 19.95
C ILE A 757 -11.13 -31.48 19.13
N GLY A 758 -10.68 -31.22 17.90
CA GLY A 758 -11.33 -30.27 16.99
C GLY A 758 -12.74 -30.72 16.62
N ILE A 759 -12.92 -32.00 16.31
CA ILE A 759 -14.25 -32.60 16.06
C ILE A 759 -15.12 -32.49 17.32
N TYR A 760 -14.58 -32.82 18.50
CA TYR A 760 -15.30 -32.62 19.76
C TYR A 760 -15.78 -31.18 19.92
N ALA A 761 -14.89 -30.19 19.73
CA ALA A 761 -15.22 -28.78 19.86
C ALA A 761 -16.26 -28.30 18.84
N LEU A 762 -16.22 -28.81 17.60
CA LEU A 762 -17.18 -28.49 16.54
C LEU A 762 -18.57 -29.09 16.79
N LEU A 763 -18.62 -30.27 17.41
CA LEU A 763 -19.87 -30.98 17.71
C LEU A 763 -20.44 -30.61 19.08
N TYR A 764 -19.66 -29.95 19.94
CA TYR A 764 -20.09 -29.59 21.29
C TYR A 764 -21.33 -28.68 21.25
N GLY A 765 -22.43 -29.17 21.82
CA GLY A 765 -23.72 -28.45 21.86
C GLY A 765 -24.51 -28.47 20.54
N LEU A 766 -24.03 -29.17 19.51
CA LEU A 766 -24.76 -29.37 18.26
C LEU A 766 -25.83 -30.47 18.44
N HIS A 767 -27.08 -30.11 18.21
CA HIS A 767 -28.22 -31.04 18.26
C HIS A 767 -28.85 -31.12 16.87
N LEU A 768 -28.90 -32.32 16.29
CA LEU A 768 -29.52 -32.56 14.99
C LEU A 768 -30.80 -33.39 15.16
N PRO A 769 -31.86 -33.09 14.39
CA PRO A 769 -33.12 -33.81 14.51
C PRO A 769 -32.96 -35.27 14.05
N HIS A 770 -33.56 -36.19 14.80
CA HIS A 770 -33.53 -37.62 14.50
C HIS A 770 -34.51 -37.94 13.35
N PRO A 771 -34.06 -38.47 12.20
CA PRO A 771 -34.98 -38.87 11.14
C PRO A 771 -35.83 -40.06 11.63
N SER A 772 -37.16 -39.89 11.61
CA SER A 772 -38.13 -40.89 12.09
C SER A 772 -38.43 -42.01 11.08
N HIS A 773 -38.14 -41.75 9.80
CA HIS A 773 -38.42 -42.67 8.71
C HIS A 773 -37.21 -42.84 7.79
N ASP A 774 -37.14 -43.99 7.12
CA ASP A 774 -36.18 -44.26 6.05
C ASP A 774 -36.57 -43.54 4.74
N LYS A 775 -35.73 -43.68 3.72
CA LYS A 775 -35.95 -43.11 2.37
C LYS A 775 -37.27 -43.52 1.69
N ASN A 776 -37.90 -44.60 2.14
CA ASN A 776 -39.14 -45.14 1.60
C ASN A 776 -40.34 -44.81 2.51
N GLY A 777 -40.16 -43.97 3.53
CA GLY A 777 -41.20 -43.63 4.49
C GLY A 777 -41.53 -44.75 5.48
N ARG A 778 -40.63 -45.73 5.66
CA ARG A 778 -40.80 -46.78 6.68
C ARG A 778 -40.19 -46.30 7.99
N PRO A 779 -40.83 -46.51 9.14
CA PRO A 779 -40.25 -46.15 10.43
C PRO A 779 -38.94 -46.93 10.64
N TRP A 780 -37.95 -46.29 11.28
CA TRP A 780 -36.74 -46.98 11.73
C TRP A 780 -37.09 -48.02 12.81
N SER A 781 -36.28 -49.09 12.90
CA SER A 781 -36.46 -50.11 13.93
C SER A 781 -36.34 -49.48 15.32
N THR A 782 -37.27 -49.82 16.20
CA THR A 782 -37.22 -49.45 17.63
C THR A 782 -36.37 -50.40 18.47
N ASP A 783 -35.89 -51.50 17.87
CA ASP A 783 -34.99 -52.44 18.54
C ASP A 783 -33.60 -51.82 18.70
N ALA A 784 -33.31 -51.36 19.92
CA ALA A 784 -32.04 -50.77 20.30
C ALA A 784 -30.88 -51.77 20.37
N HIS A 785 -31.17 -53.09 20.44
CA HIS A 785 -30.16 -54.14 20.65
C HIS A 785 -30.45 -55.37 19.79
N PRO A 786 -30.19 -55.33 18.47
CA PRO A 786 -30.47 -56.46 17.58
C PRO A 786 -29.75 -57.73 18.06
N MET A 787 -30.51 -58.77 18.41
CA MET A 787 -29.98 -59.99 19.06
C MET A 787 -28.80 -60.63 18.30
N ILE A 788 -28.85 -60.66 16.97
CA ILE A 788 -27.78 -61.23 16.14
C ILE A 788 -26.49 -60.42 16.29
N LEU A 789 -26.60 -59.10 16.27
CA LEU A 789 -25.44 -58.20 16.38
C LEU A 789 -24.87 -58.22 17.81
N ASP A 790 -25.73 -58.27 18.82
CA ASP A 790 -25.37 -58.41 20.24
C ASP A 790 -24.56 -59.69 20.51
N MET A 791 -25.06 -60.84 20.05
CA MET A 791 -24.35 -62.11 20.24
C MET A 791 -22.99 -62.15 19.53
N LEU A 792 -22.94 -61.64 18.29
CA LEU A 792 -21.71 -61.61 17.50
C LEU A 792 -20.68 -60.63 18.07
N SER A 793 -21.10 -59.42 18.46
CA SER A 793 -20.20 -58.39 18.97
C SER A 793 -19.55 -58.82 20.30
N ARG A 794 -20.28 -59.51 21.18
CA ARG A 794 -19.74 -60.07 22.43
C ARG A 794 -18.68 -61.14 22.19
N ALA A 795 -18.89 -62.00 21.20
CA ALA A 795 -17.91 -63.03 20.84
C ALA A 795 -16.67 -62.45 20.13
N MET A 796 -16.87 -61.42 19.30
CA MET A 796 -15.80 -60.77 18.53
C MET A 796 -14.86 -59.93 19.39
N LEU A 797 -15.35 -59.30 20.47
CA LEU A 797 -14.54 -58.41 21.31
C LEU A 797 -13.26 -59.05 21.87
N PRO A 798 -13.31 -60.16 22.64
CA PRO A 798 -12.10 -60.77 23.19
C PRO A 798 -11.16 -61.28 22.10
N MET A 799 -11.71 -61.76 20.98
CA MET A 799 -10.91 -62.22 19.83
C MET A 799 -10.18 -61.07 19.15
N ALA A 800 -10.85 -59.95 18.91
CA ALA A 800 -10.25 -58.77 18.29
C ALA A 800 -9.21 -58.11 19.21
N LEU A 801 -9.45 -58.08 20.52
CA LEU A 801 -8.46 -57.61 21.49
C LEU A 801 -7.22 -58.51 21.55
N LEU A 802 -7.41 -59.84 21.46
CA LEU A 802 -6.29 -60.78 21.37
C LEU A 802 -5.47 -60.56 20.09
N VAL A 803 -6.14 -60.39 18.95
CA VAL A 803 -5.49 -60.09 17.66
C VAL A 803 -4.75 -58.75 17.71
N SER A 804 -5.36 -57.73 18.31
CA SER A 804 -4.74 -56.42 18.52
C SER A 804 -3.48 -56.53 19.38
N ALA A 805 -3.54 -57.22 20.53
CA ALA A 805 -2.39 -57.45 21.39
C ALA A 805 -1.28 -58.23 20.66
N PHE A 806 -1.64 -59.24 19.86
CA PHE A 806 -0.69 -59.99 19.06
C PHE A 806 -0.01 -59.11 18.00
N ILE A 807 -0.77 -58.26 17.28
CA ILE A 807 -0.24 -57.33 16.28
C ILE A 807 0.64 -56.26 16.92
N PHE A 808 0.28 -55.79 18.11
CA PHE A 808 1.06 -54.85 18.90
C PHE A 808 2.43 -55.44 19.25
N LEU A 809 2.44 -56.64 19.84
CA LEU A 809 3.67 -57.28 20.35
C LEU A 809 4.62 -57.72 19.23
N ARG A 810 4.10 -58.10 18.05
CA ARG A 810 4.94 -58.55 16.92
C ARG A 810 5.47 -57.42 16.03
N GLY A 811 4.97 -56.19 16.19
CA GLY A 811 5.16 -55.09 15.22
C GLY A 811 6.62 -54.72 14.94
N HIS A 812 7.51 -54.96 15.89
CA HIS A 812 8.94 -54.67 15.74
C HIS A 812 9.65 -55.60 14.74
N ASN A 813 9.15 -56.83 14.58
CA ASN A 813 9.81 -57.87 13.77
C ASN A 813 8.96 -58.35 12.59
N LEU A 814 7.64 -58.19 12.66
CA LEU A 814 6.69 -58.61 11.64
C LEU A 814 5.67 -57.49 11.38
N PRO A 815 4.89 -57.56 10.28
CA PRO A 815 3.88 -56.56 10.00
C PRO A 815 2.93 -56.35 11.18
N GLY A 816 2.73 -55.10 11.58
CA GLY A 816 2.09 -54.69 12.82
C GLY A 816 2.73 -53.44 13.45
N GLY A 817 2.27 -53.07 14.64
CA GLY A 817 2.74 -51.89 15.38
C GLY A 817 1.63 -51.25 16.20
N GLY A 818 1.97 -50.16 16.91
CA GLY A 818 1.03 -49.45 17.80
C GLY A 818 -0.19 -48.90 17.07
N PHE A 819 -0.01 -48.37 15.87
CA PHE A 819 -1.09 -47.74 15.10
C PHE A 819 -2.15 -48.75 14.63
N ILE A 820 -1.73 -49.85 13.99
CA ILE A 820 -2.63 -50.90 13.47
C ILE A 820 -3.37 -51.56 14.63
N ALA A 821 -2.67 -51.93 15.70
CA ALA A 821 -3.29 -52.49 16.90
C ALA A 821 -4.32 -51.51 17.50
N GLY A 822 -4.00 -50.22 17.55
CA GLY A 822 -4.91 -49.18 18.02
C GLY A 822 -6.19 -49.10 17.20
N LEU A 823 -6.09 -49.18 15.87
CA LEU A 823 -7.26 -49.20 15.00
C LEU A 823 -8.10 -50.48 15.16
N ILE A 824 -7.48 -51.66 15.27
CA ILE A 824 -8.22 -52.92 15.48
C ILE A 824 -8.99 -52.87 16.80
N THR A 825 -8.36 -52.40 17.87
CA THR A 825 -9.03 -52.15 19.16
C THR A 825 -10.17 -51.15 18.99
N SER A 826 -9.95 -50.07 18.25
CA SER A 826 -10.98 -49.05 17.99
C SER A 826 -12.17 -49.65 17.24
N VAL A 827 -11.96 -50.44 16.20
CA VAL A 827 -13.01 -51.14 15.45
C VAL A 827 -13.80 -52.09 16.36
N ALA A 828 -13.11 -52.86 17.20
CA ALA A 828 -13.75 -53.78 18.13
C ALA A 828 -14.67 -53.06 19.13
N LEU A 829 -14.22 -51.90 19.64
CA LEU A 829 -14.98 -51.07 20.57
C LEU A 829 -16.11 -50.30 19.86
N ILE A 830 -15.87 -49.78 18.65
CA ILE A 830 -16.91 -49.20 17.79
C ILE A 830 -18.04 -50.21 17.54
N LEU A 831 -17.72 -51.48 17.30
CA LEU A 831 -18.72 -52.52 17.13
C LEU A 831 -19.59 -52.70 18.37
N GLN A 832 -19.03 -52.54 19.58
CA GLN A 832 -19.83 -52.54 20.82
C GLN A 832 -20.78 -51.35 20.87
N TYR A 833 -20.28 -50.17 20.50
CA TYR A 833 -21.07 -48.94 20.40
C TYR A 833 -22.26 -49.05 19.44
N ILE A 834 -22.06 -49.67 18.27
CA ILE A 834 -23.12 -49.90 17.29
C ILE A 834 -24.11 -50.95 17.80
N SER A 835 -23.62 -52.01 18.45
CA SER A 835 -24.43 -53.15 18.87
C SER A 835 -25.30 -52.87 20.11
N HIS A 836 -24.80 -52.05 21.05
CA HIS A 836 -25.44 -51.84 22.35
C HIS A 836 -25.83 -50.37 22.60
N GLY A 837 -25.51 -49.46 21.68
CA GLY A 837 -25.75 -48.04 21.84
C GLY A 837 -24.70 -47.33 22.70
N VAL A 838 -24.72 -45.99 22.60
CA VAL A 838 -23.74 -45.09 23.23
C VAL A 838 -23.85 -45.10 24.75
N THR A 839 -25.07 -45.07 25.30
CA THR A 839 -25.34 -45.02 26.75
C THR A 839 -24.83 -46.28 27.46
N TRP A 840 -25.24 -47.46 26.97
CA TRP A 840 -24.81 -48.75 27.52
C TRP A 840 -23.28 -48.90 27.54
N THR A 841 -22.65 -48.45 26.46
CA THR A 841 -21.20 -48.59 26.26
C THR A 841 -20.42 -47.62 27.15
N GLN A 842 -20.87 -46.37 27.30
CA GLN A 842 -20.22 -45.38 28.18
C GLN A 842 -20.33 -45.72 29.66
N GLU A 843 -21.43 -46.32 30.11
CA GLU A 843 -21.57 -46.77 31.50
C GLU A 843 -20.54 -47.87 31.86
N ARG A 844 -20.12 -48.66 30.88
CA ARG A 844 -19.19 -49.79 31.04
C ARG A 844 -17.75 -49.46 30.70
N LEU A 845 -17.50 -48.62 29.70
CA LEU A 845 -16.19 -48.09 29.34
C LEU A 845 -15.94 -46.75 30.06
N LYS A 846 -15.58 -46.83 31.34
CA LYS A 846 -15.46 -45.67 32.23
C LYS A 846 -14.20 -44.80 32.03
N PHE A 847 -13.36 -45.08 31.04
CA PHE A 847 -12.14 -44.30 30.81
C PHE A 847 -12.42 -43.08 29.91
N SER A 848 -11.76 -41.97 30.20
CA SER A 848 -11.93 -40.74 29.42
C SER A 848 -11.16 -40.81 28.10
N TYR A 849 -11.86 -40.77 26.97
CA TYR A 849 -11.24 -40.80 25.63
C TYR A 849 -10.29 -39.64 25.38
N HIS A 850 -10.64 -38.45 25.88
CA HIS A 850 -9.78 -37.27 25.86
C HIS A 850 -8.47 -37.54 26.60
N ALA A 851 -8.57 -38.11 27.81
CA ALA A 851 -7.40 -38.42 28.63
C ALA A 851 -6.56 -39.52 27.98
N THR A 852 -7.18 -40.56 27.42
CA THR A 852 -6.47 -41.65 26.73
C THR A 852 -5.68 -41.13 25.53
N ALA A 853 -6.27 -40.26 24.72
CA ALA A 853 -5.58 -39.64 23.59
C ALA A 853 -4.39 -38.77 24.06
N GLY A 854 -4.62 -37.95 25.10
CA GLY A 854 -3.58 -37.10 25.69
C GLY A 854 -2.45 -37.89 26.34
N TRP A 855 -2.77 -38.95 27.09
CA TRP A 855 -1.80 -39.88 27.66
C TRP A 855 -1.00 -40.59 26.57
N GLY A 856 -1.62 -40.95 25.44
CA GLY A 856 -0.90 -41.53 24.31
C GLY A 856 0.19 -40.63 23.76
N VAL A 857 -0.16 -39.38 23.43
CA VAL A 857 0.82 -38.37 22.96
C VAL A 857 1.88 -38.08 24.02
N LEU A 858 1.48 -37.98 25.29
CA LEU A 858 2.39 -37.71 26.40
C LEU A 858 3.36 -38.88 26.64
N ILE A 859 2.90 -40.13 26.58
CA ILE A 859 3.75 -41.33 26.72
C ILE A 859 4.75 -41.40 25.56
N ALA A 860 4.32 -41.17 24.32
CA ALA A 860 5.21 -41.13 23.16
C ALA A 860 6.27 -40.02 23.30
N GLY A 861 5.86 -38.82 23.70
CA GLY A 861 6.77 -37.70 23.95
C GLY A 861 7.73 -37.94 25.10
N LEU A 862 7.25 -38.48 26.23
CA LEU A 862 8.09 -38.83 27.39
C LEU A 862 9.07 -39.95 27.06
N THR A 863 8.67 -40.93 26.23
CA THR A 863 9.57 -41.99 25.76
C THR A 863 10.73 -41.38 24.97
N GLY A 864 10.46 -40.42 24.08
CA GLY A 864 11.50 -39.70 23.36
C GLY A 864 12.38 -38.81 24.24
N LEU A 865 11.81 -38.17 25.27
CA LEU A 865 12.57 -37.40 26.26
C LEU A 865 13.44 -38.30 27.13
N GLY A 866 13.04 -39.55 27.35
CA GLY A 866 13.80 -40.56 28.07
C GLY A 866 15.19 -40.77 27.48
N SER A 867 15.35 -40.68 26.16
CA SER A 867 16.65 -40.82 25.47
C SER A 867 17.68 -39.78 25.95
N TRP A 868 17.25 -38.55 26.29
CA TRP A 868 18.14 -37.50 26.81
C TRP A 868 18.74 -37.86 28.16
N ALA A 869 18.01 -38.60 29.00
CA ALA A 869 18.52 -39.05 30.30
C ALA A 869 19.72 -40.02 30.15
N PHE A 870 19.86 -40.65 28.99
CA PHE A 870 20.97 -41.55 28.65
C PHE A 870 22.02 -40.91 27.73
N GLY A 871 21.95 -39.59 27.50
CA GLY A 871 22.89 -38.86 26.64
C GLY A 871 22.69 -39.07 25.14
N SER A 872 21.61 -39.74 24.74
CA SER A 872 21.25 -39.96 23.34
C SER A 872 20.36 -38.82 22.81
N PRO A 873 20.33 -38.57 21.48
CA PRO A 873 19.36 -37.65 20.87
C PRO A 873 17.91 -38.01 21.17
N PHE A 874 17.00 -37.04 20.98
CA PHE A 874 15.56 -37.24 21.18
C PHE A 874 15.04 -38.39 20.30
N LEU A 875 14.19 -39.26 20.86
CA LEU A 875 13.59 -40.43 20.17
C LEU A 875 14.57 -41.49 19.67
N THR A 876 15.80 -41.54 20.19
CA THR A 876 16.69 -42.69 19.96
C THR A 876 16.21 -43.88 20.81
N SER A 877 15.89 -45.02 20.18
CA SER A 877 15.51 -46.23 20.90
C SER A 877 16.73 -46.95 21.50
N ALA A 878 16.48 -47.68 22.58
CA ALA A 878 17.43 -48.62 23.17
C ALA A 878 16.79 -50.00 23.16
N PHE A 879 17.54 -51.03 22.77
CA PHE A 879 17.06 -52.40 22.63
C PHE A 879 18.04 -53.42 23.23
N GLY A 880 17.53 -54.57 23.65
CA GLY A 880 18.34 -55.68 24.16
C GLY A 880 17.55 -56.99 24.30
N HIS A 881 18.27 -58.11 24.36
CA HIS A 881 17.68 -59.43 24.58
C HIS A 881 17.72 -59.80 26.07
N PHE A 882 16.57 -60.17 26.63
CA PHE A 882 16.41 -60.53 28.03
C PHE A 882 15.80 -61.93 28.14
N HIS A 883 16.35 -62.76 29.02
CA HIS A 883 15.80 -64.08 29.31
C HIS A 883 14.79 -64.01 30.46
N ILE A 884 13.51 -64.25 30.17
CA ILE A 884 12.45 -64.28 31.19
C ILE A 884 12.13 -65.74 31.53
N PRO A 885 12.20 -66.15 32.82
CA PRO A 885 11.83 -67.51 33.24
C PRO A 885 10.41 -67.86 32.77
N LEU A 886 10.22 -69.09 32.25
CA LEU A 886 9.00 -69.63 31.64
C LEU A 886 8.63 -69.13 30.23
N ILE A 887 9.18 -68.01 29.75
CA ILE A 887 8.85 -67.43 28.43
C ILE A 887 9.99 -67.61 27.42
N GLY A 888 11.25 -67.57 27.87
CA GLY A 888 12.44 -67.69 27.02
C GLY A 888 13.15 -66.36 26.78
N GLU A 889 13.98 -66.29 25.73
CA GLU A 889 14.62 -65.04 25.31
C GLU A 889 13.64 -64.13 24.58
N ILE A 890 13.57 -62.87 25.00
CA ILE A 890 12.69 -61.86 24.43
C ILE A 890 13.51 -60.60 24.13
N GLU A 891 13.30 -60.04 22.96
CA GLU A 891 13.81 -58.72 22.58
C GLU A 891 12.90 -57.64 23.18
N LEU A 892 13.48 -56.73 23.95
CA LEU A 892 12.79 -55.56 24.50
C LEU A 892 13.46 -54.30 23.97
N ALA A 893 12.66 -53.46 23.32
CA ALA A 893 13.06 -52.15 22.82
C ALA A 893 12.21 -51.05 23.47
N THR A 894 12.79 -49.90 23.79
CA THR A 894 12.04 -48.73 24.27
C THR A 894 11.03 -48.24 23.23
N ALA A 895 11.20 -48.63 21.96
CA ALA A 895 10.23 -48.47 20.89
C ALA A 895 8.82 -49.00 21.25
N ILE A 896 8.72 -50.05 22.08
CA ILE A 896 7.41 -50.59 22.51
C ILE A 896 6.62 -49.61 23.39
N LEU A 897 7.30 -48.76 24.16
CA LEU A 897 6.68 -47.70 24.96
C LEU A 897 6.19 -46.56 24.07
N PHE A 898 6.95 -46.26 23.01
CA PHE A 898 6.53 -45.30 22.00
C PHE A 898 5.29 -45.82 21.25
N ASP A 899 5.30 -47.08 20.81
CA ASP A 899 4.17 -47.76 20.20
C ASP A 899 2.94 -47.83 21.13
N LEU A 900 3.14 -47.99 22.44
CA LEU A 900 2.05 -47.91 23.43
C LEU A 900 1.43 -46.51 23.44
N GLY A 901 2.25 -45.47 23.37
CA GLY A 901 1.78 -44.09 23.22
C GLY A 901 0.94 -43.91 21.95
N VAL A 902 1.43 -44.40 20.81
CA VAL A 902 0.72 -44.38 19.53
C VAL A 902 -0.62 -45.13 19.63
N PHE A 903 -0.61 -46.34 20.19
CA PHE A 903 -1.80 -47.17 20.40
C PHE A 903 -2.88 -46.43 21.20
N LEU A 904 -2.51 -45.83 22.33
CA LEU A 904 -3.44 -45.08 23.18
C LEU A 904 -3.96 -43.81 22.49
N ALA A 905 -3.09 -43.11 21.75
CA ALA A 905 -3.47 -41.92 20.99
C ALA A 905 -4.54 -42.25 19.94
N VAL A 906 -4.33 -43.33 19.18
CA VAL A 906 -5.28 -43.80 18.16
C VAL A 906 -6.60 -44.24 18.77
N VAL A 907 -6.57 -45.12 19.78
CA VAL A 907 -7.80 -45.60 20.45
C VAL A 907 -8.59 -44.45 21.06
N GLY A 908 -7.91 -43.57 21.80
CA GLY A 908 -8.54 -42.42 22.43
C GLY A 908 -9.16 -41.47 21.41
N ALA A 909 -8.41 -41.11 20.35
CA ALA A 909 -8.88 -40.19 19.32
C ALA A 909 -10.07 -40.75 18.52
N THR A 910 -9.99 -42.00 18.07
CA THR A 910 -11.06 -42.63 17.29
C THR A 910 -12.35 -42.80 18.09
N LEU A 911 -12.26 -43.25 19.35
CA LEU A 911 -13.43 -43.35 20.23
C LEU A 911 -14.01 -41.99 20.60
N LEU A 912 -13.15 -40.98 20.76
CA LEU A 912 -13.61 -39.61 21.00
C LEU A 912 -14.45 -39.10 19.83
N ILE A 913 -14.00 -39.30 18.59
CA ILE A 913 -14.75 -38.91 17.39
C ILE A 913 -16.10 -39.63 17.35
N LEU A 914 -16.09 -40.96 17.52
CA LEU A 914 -17.31 -41.78 17.50
C LEU A 914 -18.33 -41.34 18.55
N SER A 915 -17.87 -41.23 19.81
CA SER A 915 -18.72 -40.90 20.95
C SER A 915 -19.43 -39.56 20.74
N ASN A 916 -18.73 -38.57 20.17
CA ASN A 916 -19.30 -37.25 19.94
C ASN A 916 -20.31 -37.22 18.80
N ILE A 917 -20.06 -37.95 17.71
CA ILE A 917 -21.07 -38.11 16.65
C ILE A 917 -22.34 -38.77 17.20
N GLY A 918 -22.20 -39.74 18.10
CA GLY A 918 -23.32 -40.38 18.79
C GLY A 918 -24.08 -39.48 19.79
N HIS A 919 -23.46 -38.42 20.31
CA HIS A 919 -24.13 -37.45 21.18
C HIS A 919 -24.97 -36.43 20.41
N VAL A 920 -24.64 -36.15 19.14
CA VAL A 920 -25.42 -35.22 18.30
C VAL A 920 -26.87 -35.69 18.10
N SER A 921 -27.12 -36.99 18.23
CA SER A 921 -28.46 -37.61 18.20
C SER A 921 -29.21 -37.61 19.54
N GLN A 922 -28.61 -37.17 20.65
CA GLN A 922 -29.26 -37.20 21.95
C GLN A 922 -30.15 -35.98 22.14
N ASP A 923 -31.42 -36.12 21.78
CA ASP A 923 -32.45 -35.19 22.20
C ASP A 923 -32.84 -35.49 23.66
N GLU A 924 -32.70 -34.51 24.56
CA GLU A 924 -33.24 -34.60 25.92
C GLU A 924 -34.78 -34.77 25.92
N SER A 925 -35.45 -34.47 24.80
CA SER A 925 -36.89 -34.67 24.64
C SER A 925 -37.33 -36.14 24.51
N CYS A 926 -36.41 -37.09 24.31
CA CYS A 926 -36.72 -38.53 24.32
C CYS A 926 -36.62 -39.19 25.71
N LYS A 927 -36.58 -38.41 26.80
CA LYS A 927 -36.75 -38.92 28.18
C LYS A 927 -38.22 -39.16 28.59
N GLU A 928 -39.18 -38.88 27.73
CA GLU A 928 -40.55 -39.38 27.84
C GLU A 928 -40.73 -40.35 26.65
N VAL A 929 -40.66 -41.67 26.81
CA VAL A 929 -41.59 -42.53 27.52
C VAL A 929 -40.85 -43.83 27.90
N ILE A 930 -40.82 -44.12 29.21
CA ILE A 930 -40.63 -45.49 29.75
C ILE A 930 -41.91 -46.28 29.53
#